data_AF-A0A2H9L254-F1
#
_entry.id   AF-A0A2H9L254-F1
#
_cell.length_a   1.000
_cell.length_b   1.000
_cell.length_c   1.000
_cell.angle_alpha   90.00
_cell.angle_beta   90.00
_cell.angle_gamma   90.00
#
_symmetry.space_group_name_H-M   'P 1'
#
loop_
_entity.id
_entity.type
_entity.pdbx_description
1 polymer ?
#
loop_
_entity_poly.entity_id
_entity_poly.type
_entity_poly.pdbx_seq_one_letter_code
_entity_poly.pdbx_strand_id
1 'polypeptide(L)'
;MRAIERYDSKVVEEEVRAFWKEKQIPQGLAEHRKGAKKYFVLDGPPYVNGTPHVGHVKTTACKDVWTRFKYMQGYDMYIQPGFDCHGLPVEVVVQKELGVQTKQDIDRMGIDKFDAACLRKILNNEKVWMDYYTQLGAWRAYFEPYFTYKKYYIESAWWTAKQLHEKGFLVEGETPTFWCAHCETVLSGYEVSDSYKDMTDPSLYVKFKVKGAKNEYLVAWTTTPWTLVSNVALFVHPKETYVKAKVGDEIFIMAKARLEAVLRDILKTEYEIIEEFPGERLSGTEYEPLLDLPVQKGLGDKAHRVYLSVHIMKFKRYKKHKLTNADAEEYEEFVTMADGSGIVHCAPGHGSSDHYVGKHYGLPAVSPVDEQGKFTSKAGNELKGKFVKAADKGIIERLDSEGKLLNADKVTHSYPLCWRCKNPLIYRLTKQWYFKIDGIKEKMLDSNESVKWMPSFGKEAFGNWLEQSGDWCISRQRYWAIPLPIWVCGKCNRKEVIGSVAELREKAEKDPGELDDLHRHTVDSIKLKCVTCGGSMERVRDVFDVWYDSGISPWASLGYPFRNKELFESMFPVDLINESQDQIRGWFYTLFFAGMATHDKPAFKNVAMMGWVVDEKGEKMSKSLGNVIPAKEGIEKVGADAIRLYYCWEIAPWDVQK
;
A
#
# COMPACT_ATOMS: atom_id res chain seq x y z
N MET A 1 -20.10 -12.43 -46.61
CA MET A 1 -20.13 -13.63 -45.76
C MET A 1 -20.35 -14.83 -46.64
N ARG A 2 -19.49 -15.84 -46.55
CA ARG A 2 -19.73 -17.13 -47.23
C ARG A 2 -20.98 -17.78 -46.61
N ALA A 3 -21.75 -18.53 -47.39
CA ALA A 3 -22.83 -19.33 -46.81
C ALA A 3 -22.18 -20.47 -46.00
N ILE A 4 -22.33 -20.43 -44.67
CA ILE A 4 -21.81 -21.46 -43.76
C ILE A 4 -22.99 -22.34 -43.33
N GLU A 5 -22.92 -23.65 -43.56
CA GLU A 5 -24.00 -24.60 -43.22
C GLU A 5 -24.14 -24.84 -41.70
N ARG A 6 -23.10 -24.53 -40.91
CA ARG A 6 -23.08 -24.64 -39.45
C ARG A 6 -22.27 -23.49 -38.85
N TYR A 7 -22.78 -22.82 -37.82
CA TYR A 7 -22.06 -21.74 -37.15
C TYR A 7 -20.69 -22.20 -36.65
N ASP A 8 -19.64 -21.49 -37.06
CA ASP A 8 -18.27 -21.61 -36.58
C ASP A 8 -17.84 -20.23 -36.07
N SER A 9 -17.69 -20.08 -34.76
CA SER A 9 -17.33 -18.80 -34.14
C SER A 9 -16.00 -18.26 -34.65
N LYS A 10 -15.03 -19.13 -34.97
CA LYS A 10 -13.71 -18.68 -35.46
C LYS A 10 -13.85 -17.96 -36.80
N VAL A 11 -14.60 -18.55 -37.72
CA VAL A 11 -14.82 -17.99 -39.06
C VAL A 11 -15.69 -16.74 -38.98
N VAL A 12 -16.84 -16.81 -38.29
CA VAL A 12 -17.79 -15.71 -38.25
C VAL A 12 -17.22 -14.49 -37.52
N GLU A 13 -16.62 -14.67 -36.34
CA GLU A 13 -16.04 -13.56 -35.58
C GLU A 13 -14.86 -12.92 -36.32
N GLU A 14 -14.04 -13.71 -37.04
CA GLU A 14 -12.95 -13.18 -37.86
C GLU A 14 -13.48 -12.34 -39.03
N GLU A 15 -14.48 -12.82 -39.77
CA GLU A 15 -15.12 -12.06 -40.86
C GLU A 15 -15.72 -10.74 -40.34
N VAL A 16 -16.38 -10.77 -39.18
CA VAL A 16 -16.97 -9.56 -38.57
C VAL A 16 -15.89 -8.58 -38.09
N ARG A 17 -14.82 -9.06 -37.43
CA ARG A 17 -13.70 -8.19 -37.01
C ARG A 17 -13.01 -7.55 -38.21
N ALA A 18 -12.81 -8.30 -39.29
CA ALA A 18 -12.25 -7.78 -40.54
C ALA A 18 -13.15 -6.70 -41.13
N PHE A 19 -14.46 -6.93 -41.19
CA PHE A 19 -15.44 -5.94 -41.62
C PHE A 19 -15.42 -4.67 -40.75
N TRP A 20 -15.39 -4.80 -39.42
CA TRP A 20 -15.32 -3.65 -38.51
C TRP A 20 -14.05 -2.83 -38.71
N LYS A 21 -12.91 -3.50 -38.91
CA LYS A 21 -11.63 -2.84 -39.17
C LYS A 21 -11.63 -2.12 -40.51
N GLU A 22 -12.08 -2.78 -41.58
CA GLU A 22 -12.13 -2.19 -42.93
C GLU A 22 -13.04 -0.96 -42.97
N LYS A 23 -14.21 -1.03 -42.34
CA LYS A 23 -15.19 0.07 -42.35
C LYS A 23 -15.02 1.05 -41.18
N GLN A 24 -14.00 0.87 -40.33
CA GLN A 24 -13.77 1.67 -39.13
C GLN A 24 -15.05 1.84 -38.27
N ILE A 25 -15.80 0.75 -38.08
CA ILE A 25 -17.13 0.81 -37.46
C ILE A 25 -17.08 1.46 -36.07
N PRO A 26 -16.23 1.04 -35.11
CA PRO A 26 -16.26 1.63 -33.78
C PRO A 26 -15.91 3.13 -33.76
N GLN A 27 -14.95 3.58 -34.57
CA GLN A 27 -14.60 5.00 -34.67
C GLN A 27 -15.71 5.80 -35.37
N GLY A 28 -16.30 5.26 -36.44
CA GLY A 28 -17.42 5.88 -37.14
C GLY A 28 -18.67 6.03 -36.28
N LEU A 29 -18.94 5.06 -35.41
CA LEU A 29 -20.02 5.14 -34.42
C LEU A 29 -19.77 6.27 -33.42
N ALA A 30 -18.55 6.41 -32.89
CA ALA A 30 -18.21 7.50 -31.99
C ALA A 30 -18.44 8.88 -32.64
N GLU A 31 -17.97 9.08 -33.88
CA GLU A 31 -18.18 10.36 -34.59
C GLU A 31 -19.67 10.62 -34.90
N HIS A 32 -20.46 9.58 -35.23
CA HIS A 32 -21.89 9.71 -35.52
C HIS A 32 -22.71 10.28 -34.36
N ARG A 33 -22.24 10.16 -33.11
CA ARG A 33 -22.92 10.71 -31.92
C ARG A 33 -22.33 12.01 -31.41
N LYS A 34 -21.31 12.58 -32.07
CA LYS A 34 -20.66 13.81 -31.64
C LYS A 34 -21.67 14.95 -31.49
N GLY A 35 -21.61 15.64 -30.36
CA GLY A 35 -22.55 16.72 -29.99
C GLY A 35 -23.79 16.24 -29.23
N ALA A 36 -24.04 14.93 -29.13
CA ALA A 36 -24.99 14.39 -28.17
C ALA A 36 -24.46 14.53 -26.72
N LYS A 37 -25.30 14.16 -25.74
CA LYS A 37 -24.87 14.14 -24.34
C LYS A 37 -23.71 13.16 -24.17
N LYS A 38 -22.57 13.65 -23.66
CA LYS A 38 -21.39 12.84 -23.40
C LYS A 38 -21.64 11.81 -22.30
N TYR A 39 -20.99 10.66 -22.43
CA TYR A 39 -20.93 9.63 -21.41
C TYR A 39 -19.53 9.04 -21.37
N PHE A 40 -18.85 9.18 -20.23
CA PHE A 40 -17.49 8.71 -20.06
C PHE A 40 -17.44 7.46 -19.16
N VAL A 41 -17.07 6.33 -19.77
CA VAL A 41 -16.67 5.11 -19.04
C VAL A 41 -15.15 5.14 -18.89
N LEU A 42 -14.67 5.46 -17.69
CA LEU A 42 -13.25 5.48 -17.41
C LEU A 42 -12.74 4.04 -17.28
N ASP A 43 -11.68 3.74 -18.02
CA ASP A 43 -11.04 2.44 -17.96
C ASP A 43 -10.05 2.38 -16.79
N GLY A 44 -10.25 1.46 -15.85
CA GLY A 44 -9.20 1.14 -14.88
C GLY A 44 -8.01 0.54 -15.62
N PRO A 45 -6.83 1.18 -15.59
CA PRO A 45 -5.71 0.78 -16.42
C PRO A 45 -5.09 -0.52 -15.87
N PRO A 46 -5.12 -1.65 -16.61
CA PRO A 46 -4.43 -2.85 -16.17
C PRO A 46 -2.91 -2.67 -16.21
N TYR A 47 -2.21 -3.42 -15.35
CA TYR A 47 -0.75 -3.53 -15.39
C TYR A 47 -0.28 -4.24 -16.66
N VAL A 48 0.68 -3.64 -17.35
CA VAL A 48 1.24 -4.18 -18.61
C VAL A 48 2.49 -5.03 -18.36
N ASN A 49 2.50 -5.80 -17.26
CA ASN A 49 3.64 -6.62 -16.86
C ASN A 49 3.57 -8.09 -17.33
N GLY A 50 2.39 -8.56 -17.73
CA GLY A 50 2.17 -9.93 -18.22
C GLY A 50 1.02 -10.04 -19.20
N THR A 51 0.68 -11.28 -19.54
CA THR A 51 -0.41 -11.59 -20.48
C THR A 51 -1.79 -11.55 -19.80
N PRO A 52 -2.85 -11.19 -20.53
CA PRO A 52 -4.22 -11.23 -20.01
C PRO A 52 -4.69 -12.65 -19.72
N HIS A 53 -5.39 -12.84 -18.60
CA HIS A 53 -6.18 -14.04 -18.26
C HIS A 53 -7.69 -13.82 -18.33
N VAL A 54 -8.47 -14.89 -18.16
CA VAL A 54 -9.95 -14.88 -18.22
C VAL A 54 -10.65 -13.91 -17.25
N GLY A 55 -10.03 -13.60 -16.09
CA GLY A 55 -10.47 -12.47 -15.25
C GLY A 55 -10.55 -11.11 -15.97
N HIS A 56 -9.60 -10.81 -16.86
CA HIS A 56 -9.67 -9.61 -17.70
C HIS A 56 -10.74 -9.73 -18.77
N VAL A 57 -11.06 -10.94 -19.26
CA VAL A 57 -12.18 -11.18 -20.19
C VAL A 57 -13.49 -10.71 -19.56
N LYS A 58 -13.78 -11.14 -18.33
CA LYS A 58 -14.98 -10.70 -17.59
C LYS A 58 -15.02 -9.17 -17.46
N THR A 59 -13.91 -8.58 -17.02
CA THR A 59 -13.80 -7.13 -16.80
C THR A 59 -14.02 -6.34 -18.09
N THR A 60 -13.36 -6.73 -19.18
CA THR A 60 -13.48 -6.08 -20.48
C THR A 60 -14.88 -6.26 -21.06
N ALA A 61 -15.45 -7.46 -20.95
CA ALA A 61 -16.81 -7.75 -21.43
C ALA A 61 -17.85 -6.86 -20.74
N CYS A 62 -17.79 -6.74 -19.41
CA CYS A 62 -18.72 -5.91 -18.63
C CYS A 62 -18.63 -4.43 -19.02
N LYS A 63 -17.41 -3.88 -19.14
CA LYS A 63 -17.17 -2.50 -19.59
C LYS A 63 -17.69 -2.26 -21.00
N ASP A 64 -17.46 -3.20 -21.92
CA ASP A 64 -17.88 -3.07 -23.32
C ASP A 64 -19.40 -3.18 -23.46
N VAL A 65 -20.08 -4.01 -22.65
CA VAL A 65 -21.55 -4.07 -22.57
C VAL A 65 -22.12 -2.72 -22.13
N TRP A 66 -21.58 -2.12 -21.05
CA TRP A 66 -22.01 -0.79 -20.61
C TRP A 66 -21.82 0.27 -21.68
N THR A 67 -20.66 0.26 -22.34
CA THR A 67 -20.30 1.21 -23.40
C THR A 67 -21.28 1.13 -24.56
N ARG A 68 -21.54 -0.09 -25.07
CA ARG A 68 -22.49 -0.32 -26.17
C ARG A 68 -23.93 0.01 -25.78
N PHE A 69 -24.35 -0.38 -24.58
CA PHE A 69 -25.68 -0.06 -24.08
C PHE A 69 -25.92 1.45 -24.02
N LYS A 70 -24.96 2.22 -23.50
CA LYS A 70 -25.06 3.68 -23.44
C LYS A 70 -25.01 4.31 -24.84
N TYR A 71 -24.16 3.82 -25.74
CA TYR A 71 -24.18 4.24 -27.13
C TYR A 71 -25.56 4.04 -27.78
N MET A 72 -26.19 2.88 -27.58
CA MET A 72 -27.52 2.57 -28.11
C MET A 72 -28.63 3.44 -27.50
N GLN A 73 -28.40 3.99 -26.30
CA GLN A 73 -29.27 5.00 -25.68
C GLN A 73 -29.06 6.42 -26.22
N GLY A 74 -28.16 6.61 -27.20
CA GLY A 74 -27.95 7.88 -27.88
C GLY A 74 -26.87 8.78 -27.30
N TYR A 75 -26.00 8.27 -26.41
CA TYR A 75 -24.91 9.03 -25.83
C TYR A 75 -23.68 9.14 -26.77
N ASP A 76 -22.97 10.27 -26.66
CA ASP A 76 -21.62 10.47 -27.22
C ASP A 76 -20.61 9.79 -26.29
N MET A 77 -20.08 8.64 -26.70
CA MET A 77 -19.21 7.82 -25.85
C MET A 77 -17.75 8.27 -25.98
N TYR A 78 -17.11 8.60 -24.86
CA TYR A 78 -15.66 8.73 -24.83
C TYR A 78 -15.04 7.38 -24.42
N ILE A 79 -14.33 6.75 -25.37
CA ILE A 79 -13.72 5.43 -25.20
C ILE A 79 -12.22 5.56 -25.35
N GLN A 80 -11.49 5.29 -24.28
CA GLN A 80 -10.03 5.28 -24.30
C GLN A 80 -9.53 4.17 -23.37
N PRO A 81 -8.88 3.12 -23.89
CA PRO A 81 -8.23 2.15 -23.02
C PRO A 81 -7.06 2.80 -22.28
N GLY A 82 -6.75 2.26 -21.10
CA GLY A 82 -5.64 2.73 -20.28
C GLY A 82 -4.63 1.64 -20.00
N PHE A 83 -3.39 2.02 -19.70
CA PHE A 83 -2.36 1.08 -19.28
C PHE A 83 -1.52 1.63 -18.14
N ASP A 84 -1.43 0.84 -17.07
CA ASP A 84 -0.59 1.15 -15.92
C ASP A 84 0.80 0.58 -16.17
N CYS A 85 1.73 1.50 -16.36
CA CYS A 85 3.05 1.24 -16.91
C CYS A 85 4.14 1.29 -15.85
N HIS A 86 3.84 1.63 -14.61
CA HIS A 86 4.86 1.92 -13.60
C HIS A 86 4.89 0.91 -12.45
N GLY A 87 5.90 1.11 -11.62
CA GLY A 87 5.99 0.53 -10.30
C GLY A 87 6.50 -0.90 -10.29
N LEU A 88 6.42 -1.45 -9.09
CA LEU A 88 6.96 -2.76 -8.74
C LEU A 88 6.44 -3.92 -9.59
N PRO A 89 5.17 -3.96 -10.05
CA PRO A 89 4.70 -5.03 -10.91
C PRO A 89 5.50 -5.17 -12.22
N VAL A 90 6.01 -4.06 -12.77
CA VAL A 90 6.87 -4.07 -13.97
C VAL A 90 8.31 -4.35 -13.57
N GLU A 91 8.85 -3.62 -12.59
CA GLU A 91 10.25 -3.74 -12.17
C GLU A 91 10.63 -5.18 -11.79
N VAL A 92 9.77 -5.91 -11.06
CA VAL A 92 10.09 -7.28 -10.62
C VAL A 92 10.25 -8.24 -11.80
N VAL A 93 9.42 -8.09 -12.84
CA VAL A 93 9.51 -8.93 -14.04
C VAL A 93 10.81 -8.64 -14.78
N VAL A 94 11.13 -7.35 -14.96
CA VAL A 94 12.36 -6.91 -15.64
C VAL A 94 13.61 -7.31 -14.85
N GLN A 95 13.59 -7.17 -13.52
CA GLN A 95 14.69 -7.61 -12.66
C GLN A 95 14.99 -9.10 -12.85
N LYS A 96 13.94 -9.94 -12.89
CA LYS A 96 14.08 -11.38 -13.14
C LYS A 96 14.67 -11.67 -14.53
N GLU A 97 14.21 -10.96 -15.55
CA GLU A 97 14.70 -11.12 -16.93
C GLU A 97 16.18 -10.68 -17.07
N LEU A 98 16.59 -9.65 -16.33
CA LEU A 98 17.96 -9.14 -16.33
C LEU A 98 18.89 -9.83 -15.33
N GLY A 99 18.37 -10.70 -14.46
CA GLY A 99 19.14 -11.36 -13.41
C GLY A 99 19.63 -10.42 -12.30
N VAL A 100 19.02 -9.26 -12.11
CA VAL A 100 19.35 -8.31 -11.04
C VAL A 100 18.47 -8.58 -9.81
N GLN A 101 19.05 -8.52 -8.61
CA GLN A 101 18.36 -8.94 -7.38
C GLN A 101 18.19 -7.81 -6.37
N THR A 102 19.09 -6.82 -6.39
CA THR A 102 19.14 -5.75 -5.39
C THR A 102 19.07 -4.37 -6.04
N LYS A 103 18.73 -3.34 -5.26
CA LYS A 103 18.83 -1.94 -5.70
C LYS A 103 20.25 -1.58 -6.13
N GLN A 104 21.25 -2.09 -5.41
CA GLN A 104 22.65 -1.89 -5.75
C GLN A 104 23.03 -2.49 -7.12
N ASP A 105 22.37 -3.57 -7.56
CA ASP A 105 22.58 -4.12 -8.91
C ASP A 105 22.04 -3.16 -9.97
N ILE A 106 20.86 -2.57 -9.73
CA ILE A 106 20.25 -1.57 -10.61
C ILE A 106 21.13 -0.32 -10.68
N ASP A 107 21.57 0.20 -9.52
CA ASP A 107 22.46 1.36 -9.45
C ASP A 107 23.77 1.10 -10.21
N ARG A 108 24.34 -0.10 -10.10
CA ARG A 108 25.55 -0.51 -10.85
C ARG A 108 25.31 -0.63 -12.35
N MET A 109 24.12 -1.10 -12.75
CA MET A 109 23.75 -1.24 -14.16
C MET A 109 23.55 0.12 -14.85
N GLY A 110 22.97 1.07 -14.11
CA GLY A 110 22.50 2.37 -14.58
C GLY A 110 20.98 2.41 -14.62
N ILE A 111 20.40 3.46 -14.01
CA ILE A 111 18.94 3.67 -13.94
C ILE A 111 18.36 3.83 -15.34
N ASP A 112 19.05 4.54 -16.22
CA ASP A 112 18.71 4.71 -17.64
C ASP A 112 18.50 3.37 -18.37
N LYS A 113 19.41 2.40 -18.17
CA LYS A 113 19.31 1.08 -18.79
C LYS A 113 18.17 0.26 -18.19
N PHE A 114 17.95 0.38 -16.88
CA PHE A 114 16.85 -0.31 -16.21
C PHE A 114 15.49 0.22 -16.66
N ASP A 115 15.34 1.54 -16.70
CA ASP A 115 14.14 2.24 -17.16
C ASP A 115 13.84 1.90 -18.63
N ALA A 116 14.87 1.88 -19.49
CA ALA A 116 14.73 1.47 -20.89
C ALA A 116 14.28 0.00 -21.05
N ALA A 117 14.73 -0.90 -20.16
CA ALA A 117 14.28 -2.29 -20.15
C ALA A 117 12.81 -2.38 -19.69
N CYS A 118 12.40 -1.60 -18.69
CA CYS A 118 11.01 -1.50 -18.25
C CYS A 118 10.10 -0.99 -19.37
N LEU A 119 10.48 0.10 -20.04
CA LEU A 119 9.75 0.64 -21.18
C LEU A 119 9.61 -0.38 -22.31
N ARG A 120 10.69 -1.10 -22.66
CA ARG A 120 10.65 -2.15 -23.69
C ARG A 120 9.67 -3.26 -23.33
N LYS A 121 9.64 -3.68 -22.05
CA LYS A 121 8.70 -4.70 -21.57
C LYS A 121 7.25 -4.25 -21.76
N ILE A 122 6.95 -3.00 -21.42
CA ILE A 122 5.62 -2.41 -21.56
C ILE A 122 5.19 -2.37 -23.03
N LEU A 123 6.04 -1.82 -23.90
CA LEU A 123 5.75 -1.71 -25.34
C LEU A 123 5.53 -3.07 -26.03
N ASN A 124 6.21 -4.12 -25.57
CA ASN A 124 6.00 -5.48 -26.07
C ASN A 124 4.67 -6.06 -25.59
N ASN A 125 4.37 -5.89 -24.30
CA ASN A 125 3.16 -6.43 -23.70
C ASN A 125 1.90 -5.69 -24.15
N GLU A 126 1.95 -4.37 -24.36
CA GLU A 126 0.84 -3.57 -24.87
C GLU A 126 0.24 -4.18 -26.16
N LYS A 127 1.10 -4.64 -27.08
CA LYS A 127 0.66 -5.30 -28.32
C LYS A 127 -0.16 -6.55 -28.06
N VAL A 128 0.23 -7.34 -27.05
CA VAL A 128 -0.50 -8.54 -26.62
C VAL A 128 -1.86 -8.17 -26.04
N TRP A 129 -1.93 -7.09 -25.26
CA TRP A 129 -3.19 -6.58 -24.70
C TRP A 129 -4.14 -6.05 -25.77
N MET A 130 -3.63 -5.30 -26.74
CA MET A 130 -4.45 -4.77 -27.85
C MET A 130 -4.94 -5.88 -28.79
N ASP A 131 -4.11 -6.90 -29.05
CA ASP A 131 -4.53 -8.11 -29.78
C ASP A 131 -5.64 -8.86 -29.03
N TYR A 132 -5.49 -9.04 -27.71
CA TYR A 132 -6.53 -9.61 -26.86
C TYR A 132 -7.86 -8.84 -26.94
N TYR A 133 -7.84 -7.50 -26.82
CA TYR A 133 -9.05 -6.69 -26.97
C TYR A 133 -9.70 -6.86 -28.34
N THR A 134 -8.88 -6.97 -29.39
CA THR A 134 -9.34 -7.21 -30.76
C THR A 134 -10.03 -8.57 -30.86
N GLN A 135 -9.40 -9.64 -30.36
CA GLN A 135 -9.95 -10.99 -30.39
C GLN A 135 -11.28 -11.09 -29.65
N LEU A 136 -11.42 -10.40 -28.51
CA LEU A 136 -12.66 -10.35 -27.73
C LEU A 136 -13.78 -9.50 -28.39
N GLY A 137 -13.48 -8.79 -29.48
CA GLY A 137 -14.43 -7.89 -30.14
C GLY A 137 -14.80 -6.66 -29.29
N ALA A 138 -13.89 -6.19 -28.44
CA ALA A 138 -14.12 -5.02 -27.60
C ALA A 138 -13.93 -3.72 -28.42
N TRP A 139 -14.85 -2.76 -28.32
CA TRP A 139 -14.76 -1.49 -29.08
C TRP A 139 -13.50 -0.70 -28.75
N ARG A 140 -13.02 -0.79 -27.50
CA ARG A 140 -11.76 -0.15 -27.06
C ARG A 140 -10.52 -0.57 -27.86
N ALA A 141 -10.53 -1.73 -28.52
CA ALA A 141 -9.41 -2.19 -29.34
C ALA A 141 -9.09 -1.23 -30.51
N TYR A 142 -10.03 -0.36 -30.86
CA TYR A 142 -10.00 0.53 -32.00
C TYR A 142 -9.61 1.97 -31.63
N PHE A 143 -9.26 2.24 -30.37
CA PHE A 143 -8.90 3.56 -29.85
C PHE A 143 -7.48 3.57 -29.30
N GLU A 144 -6.81 4.72 -29.38
CA GLU A 144 -5.45 4.90 -28.86
C GLU A 144 -5.45 4.87 -27.32
N PRO A 145 -4.63 4.01 -26.68
CA PRO A 145 -4.56 3.98 -25.23
C PRO A 145 -3.86 5.20 -24.64
N TYR A 146 -4.23 5.57 -23.41
CA TYR A 146 -3.35 6.40 -22.59
C TYR A 146 -2.35 5.53 -21.83
N PHE A 147 -1.19 6.10 -21.51
CA PHE A 147 -0.11 5.40 -20.80
C PHE A 147 0.44 6.27 -19.69
N THR A 148 0.61 5.71 -18.49
CA THR A 148 1.12 6.45 -17.33
C THR A 148 2.57 6.92 -17.50
N TYR A 149 3.38 6.26 -18.34
CA TYR A 149 4.78 6.65 -18.61
C TYR A 149 4.93 7.86 -19.54
N LYS A 150 3.86 8.31 -20.19
CA LYS A 150 3.96 9.43 -21.15
C LYS A 150 4.17 10.73 -20.41
N LYS A 151 5.03 11.60 -20.96
CA LYS A 151 5.33 12.94 -20.43
C LYS A 151 4.09 13.73 -20.02
N TYR A 152 3.05 13.79 -20.85
CA TYR A 152 1.83 14.55 -20.54
C TYR A 152 1.12 14.03 -19.28
N TYR A 153 1.20 12.72 -19.04
CA TYR A 153 0.60 12.08 -17.88
C TYR A 153 1.43 12.38 -16.62
N ILE A 154 2.75 12.24 -16.72
CA ILE A 154 3.69 12.57 -15.63
C ILE A 154 3.56 14.05 -15.23
N GLU A 155 3.45 14.96 -16.21
CA GLU A 155 3.27 16.39 -15.94
C GLU A 155 1.92 16.67 -15.25
N SER A 156 0.84 15.99 -15.65
CA SER A 156 -0.46 16.07 -14.96
C SER A 156 -0.38 15.54 -13.51
N ALA A 157 0.46 14.52 -13.28
CA ALA A 157 0.75 13.99 -11.96
C ALA A 157 1.52 14.99 -11.08
N TRP A 158 2.46 15.73 -11.67
CA TRP A 158 3.17 16.79 -10.97
C TRP A 158 2.26 17.97 -10.63
N TRP A 159 1.41 18.39 -11.57
CA TRP A 159 0.39 19.40 -11.30
C TRP A 159 -0.51 18.98 -10.14
N THR A 160 -0.97 17.73 -10.14
CA THR A 160 -1.80 17.19 -9.07
C THR A 160 -1.10 17.27 -7.71
N ALA A 161 0.18 16.85 -7.64
CA ALA A 161 0.96 16.92 -6.41
C ALA A 161 1.16 18.37 -5.93
N LYS A 162 1.36 19.31 -6.85
CA LYS A 162 1.44 20.75 -6.55
C LYS A 162 0.14 21.25 -5.94
N GLN A 163 -1.03 20.91 -6.51
CA GLN A 163 -2.33 21.31 -5.96
C GLN A 163 -2.54 20.75 -4.56
N LEU A 164 -2.21 19.48 -4.34
CA LEU A 164 -2.31 18.84 -3.02
C LEU A 164 -1.34 19.48 -2.02
N HIS A 165 -0.16 19.90 -2.45
CA HIS A 165 0.78 20.64 -1.62
C HIS A 165 0.25 22.02 -1.22
N GLU A 166 -0.28 22.79 -2.19
CA GLU A 166 -0.85 24.13 -1.96
C GLU A 166 -2.07 24.09 -1.03
N LYS A 167 -2.85 23.00 -1.08
CA LYS A 167 -3.95 22.74 -0.15
C LYS A 167 -3.51 22.13 1.19
N GLY A 168 -2.21 21.89 1.40
CA GLY A 168 -1.66 21.37 2.66
C GLY A 168 -1.81 19.86 2.89
N PHE A 169 -2.23 19.09 1.86
CA PHE A 169 -2.38 17.64 1.95
C PHE A 169 -1.04 16.89 1.79
N LEU A 170 -0.11 17.38 0.96
CA LEU A 170 1.20 16.75 0.79
C LEU A 170 2.14 17.12 1.93
N VAL A 171 2.51 16.14 2.76
CA VAL A 171 3.37 16.32 3.93
C VAL A 171 4.49 15.29 4.00
N GLU A 172 5.53 15.64 4.73
CA GLU A 172 6.59 14.71 5.12
C GLU A 172 6.35 14.27 6.58
N GLY A 173 6.46 12.98 6.86
CA GLY A 173 6.24 12.41 8.19
C GLY A 173 7.11 11.20 8.48
N GLU A 174 7.20 10.84 9.76
CA GLU A 174 7.88 9.62 10.21
C GLU A 174 6.87 8.67 10.87
N THR A 175 6.76 7.46 10.32
CA THR A 175 5.95 6.40 10.91
C THR A 175 6.63 5.05 10.76
N PRO A 176 6.49 4.14 11.73
CA PRO A 176 6.79 2.75 11.50
C PRO A 176 5.83 2.20 10.47
N THR A 177 6.38 1.58 9.45
CA THR A 177 5.62 0.99 8.37
C THR A 177 6.25 -0.32 7.96
N PHE A 178 5.50 -1.13 7.24
CA PHE A 178 6.05 -2.31 6.60
C PHE A 178 7.20 -1.93 5.67
N TRP A 179 8.34 -2.55 5.91
CA TRP A 179 9.56 -2.37 5.14
C TRP A 179 10.03 -3.72 4.62
N CYS A 180 10.24 -3.82 3.32
CA CYS A 180 10.89 -4.98 2.73
C CYS A 180 12.40 -4.72 2.67
N ALA A 181 13.17 -5.32 3.57
CA ALA A 181 14.62 -5.17 3.61
C ALA A 181 15.34 -5.64 2.33
N HIS A 182 14.76 -6.61 1.63
CA HIS A 182 15.29 -7.10 0.35
C HIS A 182 14.97 -6.16 -0.82
N CYS A 183 13.75 -5.62 -0.89
CA CYS A 183 13.38 -4.67 -1.94
C CYS A 183 13.73 -3.21 -1.58
N GLU A 184 14.18 -2.97 -0.36
CA GLU A 184 14.58 -1.69 0.22
C GLU A 184 13.56 -0.57 -0.06
N THR A 185 12.29 -0.86 0.24
CA THR A 185 11.17 0.07 0.06
C THR A 185 10.07 -0.19 1.09
N VAL A 186 9.35 0.88 1.40
CA VAL A 186 8.06 0.82 2.10
C VAL A 186 7.03 0.01 1.30
N LEU A 187 6.17 -0.70 2.03
CA LEU A 187 4.93 -1.29 1.57
C LEU A 187 3.77 -0.69 2.37
N SER A 188 2.65 -0.49 1.70
CA SER A 188 1.38 -0.11 2.33
C SER A 188 0.71 -1.31 3.02
N GLY A 189 -0.25 -1.05 3.91
CA GLY A 189 -1.01 -2.12 4.59
C GLY A 189 -1.81 -3.01 3.63
N TYR A 190 -2.40 -2.44 2.57
CA TYR A 190 -3.16 -3.22 1.57
C TYR A 190 -2.25 -4.11 0.71
N GLU A 191 -0.98 -3.73 0.49
CA GLU A 191 0.00 -4.60 -0.19
C GLU A 191 0.39 -5.83 0.65
N VAL A 192 0.10 -5.81 1.96
CA VAL A 192 0.51 -6.84 2.91
C VAL A 192 -0.68 -7.71 3.37
N SER A 193 -1.92 -7.26 3.18
CA SER A 193 -3.11 -7.94 3.70
C SER A 193 -3.22 -9.41 3.26
N ASP A 194 -2.79 -9.71 2.03
CA ASP A 194 -2.94 -11.02 1.41
C ASP A 194 -1.63 -11.84 1.42
N SER A 195 -0.60 -11.39 2.16
CA SER A 195 0.75 -11.97 2.12
C SER A 195 1.24 -12.53 3.46
N TYR A 196 0.32 -12.71 4.41
CA TYR A 196 0.60 -13.40 5.67
C TYR A 196 0.82 -14.90 5.45
N LYS A 197 1.81 -15.46 6.16
CA LYS A 197 2.08 -16.90 6.20
C LYS A 197 2.52 -17.31 7.59
N ASP A 198 2.25 -18.56 7.93
CA ASP A 198 2.76 -19.14 9.17
C ASP A 198 4.28 -19.24 9.12
N MET A 199 4.92 -18.62 10.11
CA MET A 199 6.37 -18.57 10.28
C MET A 199 6.70 -18.97 11.71
N THR A 200 7.82 -19.67 11.88
CA THR A 200 8.35 -19.99 13.21
C THR A 200 9.36 -18.94 13.62
N ASP A 201 9.03 -18.19 14.68
CA ASP A 201 9.88 -17.16 15.28
C ASP A 201 10.30 -17.57 16.71
N PRO A 202 11.37 -16.97 17.27
CA PRO A 202 11.69 -17.09 18.69
C PRO A 202 10.51 -16.65 19.57
N SER A 203 10.37 -17.23 20.75
CA SER A 203 9.42 -16.82 21.79
C SER A 203 10.19 -16.68 23.09
N LEU A 204 10.39 -15.44 23.53
CA LEU A 204 11.28 -15.13 24.65
C LEU A 204 10.51 -14.57 25.83
N TYR A 205 10.85 -15.05 27.03
CA TYR A 205 10.55 -14.36 28.28
C TYR A 205 11.83 -13.74 28.81
N VAL A 206 11.79 -12.44 29.06
CA VAL A 206 12.95 -11.65 29.55
C VAL A 206 12.56 -10.90 30.81
N LYS A 207 13.53 -10.68 31.70
CA LYS A 207 13.31 -9.97 32.96
C LYS A 207 14.02 -8.61 32.97
N PHE A 208 13.25 -7.55 33.18
CA PHE A 208 13.72 -6.16 33.30
C PHE A 208 13.88 -5.80 34.78
N LYS A 209 15.10 -5.49 35.20
CA LYS A 209 15.38 -5.20 36.61
C LYS A 209 14.76 -3.87 37.03
N VAL A 210 13.98 -3.87 38.11
CA VAL A 210 13.44 -2.62 38.69
C VAL A 210 14.59 -1.78 39.22
N LYS A 211 14.64 -0.51 38.84
CA LYS A 211 15.75 0.38 39.17
C LYS A 211 15.82 0.60 40.68
N GLY A 212 16.99 0.38 41.26
CA GLY A 212 17.21 0.49 42.71
C GLY A 212 16.74 -0.72 43.52
N ALA A 213 16.05 -1.69 42.92
CA ALA A 213 15.72 -2.94 43.58
C ALA A 213 16.90 -3.93 43.56
N LYS A 214 16.98 -4.78 44.58
CA LYS A 214 18.05 -5.80 44.67
C LYS A 214 17.82 -6.96 43.69
N ASN A 215 16.59 -7.48 43.64
CA ASN A 215 16.23 -8.74 43.00
C ASN A 215 14.77 -8.73 42.47
N GLU A 216 14.20 -7.54 42.22
CA GLU A 216 12.85 -7.42 41.64
C GLU A 216 12.91 -7.16 40.13
N TYR A 217 12.09 -7.87 39.36
CA TYR A 217 12.09 -7.80 37.90
C TYR A 217 10.69 -7.82 37.30
N LEU A 218 10.48 -6.99 36.28
CA LEU A 218 9.30 -7.00 35.41
C LEU A 218 9.51 -8.03 34.30
N VAL A 219 8.60 -9.00 34.18
CA VAL A 219 8.72 -10.05 33.16
C VAL A 219 7.92 -9.65 31.93
N ALA A 220 8.58 -9.57 30.78
CA ALA A 220 7.94 -9.28 29.50
C ALA A 220 8.17 -10.42 28.50
N TRP A 221 7.29 -10.51 27.51
CA TRP A 221 7.35 -11.49 26.43
C TRP A 221 7.55 -10.80 25.07
N THR A 222 8.30 -11.45 24.17
CA THR A 222 8.44 -10.98 22.79
C THR A 222 8.70 -12.13 21.82
N THR A 223 8.23 -11.98 20.59
CA THR A 223 8.58 -12.85 19.46
C THR A 223 9.63 -12.24 18.52
N THR A 224 10.07 -11.01 18.81
CA THR A 224 11.01 -10.25 17.98
C THR A 224 12.21 -9.77 18.78
N PRO A 225 13.18 -10.64 19.10
CA PRO A 225 14.31 -10.32 19.96
C PRO A 225 15.08 -9.07 19.50
N TRP A 226 15.27 -8.93 18.18
CA TRP A 226 15.93 -7.77 17.55
C TRP A 226 15.31 -6.41 17.91
N THR A 227 14.02 -6.35 18.25
CA THR A 227 13.35 -5.10 18.64
C THR A 227 13.68 -4.66 20.08
N LEU A 228 14.21 -5.55 20.92
CA LEU A 228 14.64 -5.22 22.28
C LEU A 228 15.78 -4.18 22.31
N VAL A 229 16.56 -4.10 21.22
CA VAL A 229 17.57 -3.05 20.98
C VAL A 229 16.95 -1.64 21.02
N SER A 230 15.67 -1.54 20.68
CA SER A 230 14.89 -0.30 20.61
C SER A 230 13.79 -0.23 21.67
N ASN A 231 13.88 -1.03 22.75
CA ASN A 231 12.95 -0.90 23.87
C ASN A 231 13.05 0.51 24.48
N VAL A 232 11.90 1.13 24.72
CA VAL A 232 11.79 2.47 25.32
C VAL A 232 10.94 2.45 26.58
N ALA A 233 9.93 1.59 26.64
CA ALA A 233 9.00 1.50 27.76
C ALA A 233 8.47 0.08 27.94
N LEU A 234 7.82 -0.15 29.08
CA LEU A 234 6.98 -1.32 29.34
C LEU A 234 5.53 -0.85 29.53
N PHE A 235 4.57 -1.66 29.13
CA PHE A 235 3.15 -1.35 29.29
C PHE A 235 2.42 -2.43 30.08
N VAL A 236 1.48 -1.98 30.91
CA VAL A 236 0.62 -2.84 31.74
C VAL A 236 -0.84 -2.40 31.62
N HIS A 237 -1.78 -3.32 31.76
CA HIS A 237 -3.19 -2.98 31.78
C HIS A 237 -3.58 -2.36 33.14
N PRO A 238 -4.26 -1.21 33.19
CA PRO A 238 -4.48 -0.49 34.45
C PRO A 238 -5.35 -1.26 35.45
N LYS A 239 -6.34 -2.01 34.98
CA LYS A 239 -7.35 -2.69 35.82
C LYS A 239 -7.08 -4.19 36.05
N GLU A 240 -6.12 -4.77 35.35
CA GLU A 240 -5.82 -6.20 35.53
C GLU A 240 -5.02 -6.40 36.82
N THR A 241 -5.09 -7.61 37.37
CA THR A 241 -4.36 -7.96 38.61
C THR A 241 -2.94 -8.43 38.27
N TYR A 242 -1.95 -7.79 38.89
CA TYR A 242 -0.55 -8.16 38.82
C TYR A 242 -0.08 -8.70 40.17
N VAL A 243 0.99 -9.49 40.14
CA VAL A 243 1.56 -10.09 41.34
C VAL A 243 3.05 -9.81 41.46
N LYS A 244 3.55 -9.80 42.69
CA LYS A 244 4.95 -10.09 42.99
C LYS A 244 5.04 -11.56 43.38
N ALA A 245 5.67 -12.37 42.55
CA ALA A 245 5.89 -13.79 42.79
C ALA A 245 7.37 -14.04 43.13
N LYS A 246 7.62 -14.64 44.29
CA LYS A 246 8.95 -15.11 44.68
C LYS A 246 9.29 -16.37 43.91
N VAL A 247 10.43 -16.36 43.23
CA VAL A 247 10.96 -17.49 42.46
C VAL A 247 12.43 -17.66 42.84
N GLY A 248 12.70 -18.65 43.70
CA GLY A 248 14.00 -18.78 44.36
C GLY A 248 14.36 -17.52 45.16
N ASP A 249 15.46 -16.86 44.76
CA ASP A 249 15.94 -15.61 45.36
C ASP A 249 15.49 -14.35 44.60
N GLU A 250 14.64 -14.47 43.59
CA GLU A 250 14.16 -13.33 42.78
C GLU A 250 12.67 -13.08 42.98
N ILE A 251 12.23 -11.87 42.65
CA ILE A 251 10.82 -11.48 42.65
C ILE A 251 10.43 -11.09 41.22
N PHE A 252 9.49 -11.82 40.66
CA PHE A 252 8.94 -11.57 39.33
C PHE A 252 7.62 -10.83 39.42
N ILE A 253 7.51 -9.75 38.65
CA ILE A 253 6.31 -8.94 38.50
C ILE A 253 5.70 -9.25 37.14
N MET A 254 4.48 -9.77 37.15
CA MET A 254 3.71 -10.11 35.95
C MET A 254 2.22 -10.21 36.25
N ALA A 255 1.38 -10.34 35.21
CA ALA A 255 -0.05 -10.46 35.40
C ALA A 255 -0.42 -11.81 36.05
N LYS A 256 -1.32 -11.78 37.03
CA LYS A 256 -1.80 -12.98 37.74
C LYS A 256 -2.38 -14.01 36.78
N ALA A 257 -3.14 -13.55 35.79
CA ALA A 257 -3.77 -14.39 34.77
C ALA A 257 -2.77 -15.18 33.91
N ARG A 258 -1.50 -14.74 33.84
CA ARG A 258 -0.43 -15.40 33.07
C ARG A 258 0.54 -16.19 33.94
N LEU A 259 0.41 -16.10 35.26
CA LEU A 259 1.40 -16.59 36.22
C LEU A 259 1.62 -18.09 36.12
N GLU A 260 0.56 -18.90 36.16
CA GLU A 260 0.62 -20.36 36.04
C GLU A 260 1.24 -20.79 34.70
N ALA A 261 0.72 -20.24 33.59
CA ALA A 261 1.20 -20.56 32.25
C ALA A 261 2.69 -20.26 32.05
N VAL A 262 3.18 -19.15 32.62
CA VAL A 262 4.60 -18.78 32.47
C VAL A 262 5.48 -19.54 33.47
N LEU A 263 5.16 -19.50 34.76
CA LEU A 263 6.07 -20.03 35.78
C LEU A 263 6.02 -21.55 35.88
N ARG A 264 4.84 -22.18 35.81
CA ARG A 264 4.71 -23.64 35.90
C ARG A 264 4.84 -24.32 34.55
N ASP A 265 4.06 -23.90 33.56
CA ASP A 265 4.01 -24.66 32.31
C ASP A 265 5.26 -24.46 31.45
N ILE A 266 5.73 -23.21 31.36
CA ILE A 266 6.89 -22.83 30.54
C ILE A 266 8.19 -22.95 31.33
N LEU A 267 8.34 -22.24 32.45
CA LEU A 267 9.58 -22.22 33.24
C LEU A 267 9.74 -23.42 34.17
N LYS A 268 8.69 -24.22 34.39
CA LYS A 268 8.70 -25.41 35.27
C LYS A 268 9.30 -25.14 36.64
N THR A 269 8.94 -24.00 37.21
CA THR A 269 9.48 -23.50 38.47
C THR A 269 8.36 -23.19 39.45
N GLU A 270 8.56 -23.56 40.72
CA GLU A 270 7.65 -23.21 41.81
C GLU A 270 7.77 -21.74 42.21
N TYR A 271 6.66 -21.19 42.70
CA TYR A 271 6.60 -19.79 43.08
C TYR A 271 5.70 -19.58 44.30
N GLU A 272 5.93 -18.47 45.00
CA GLU A 272 5.09 -18.01 46.12
C GLU A 272 4.60 -16.60 45.80
N ILE A 273 3.28 -16.38 45.84
CA ILE A 273 2.73 -15.02 45.67
C ILE A 273 2.98 -14.24 46.96
N ILE A 274 3.79 -13.18 46.87
CA ILE A 274 4.07 -12.26 47.99
C ILE A 274 2.98 -11.19 48.08
N GLU A 275 2.53 -10.69 46.92
CA GLU A 275 1.64 -9.54 46.86
C GLU A 275 0.80 -9.58 45.57
N GLU A 276 -0.46 -9.14 45.65
CA GLU A 276 -1.32 -8.90 44.51
C GLU A 276 -1.79 -7.44 44.50
N PHE A 277 -1.82 -6.81 43.33
CA PHE A 277 -2.19 -5.39 43.20
C PHE A 277 -2.70 -5.08 41.78
N PRO A 278 -3.48 -3.99 41.60
CA PRO A 278 -3.89 -3.54 40.27
C PRO A 278 -2.69 -3.00 39.47
N GLY A 279 -2.72 -3.21 38.15
CA GLY A 279 -1.64 -2.77 37.25
C GLY A 279 -1.38 -1.26 37.28
N GLU A 280 -2.38 -0.44 37.63
CA GLU A 280 -2.23 1.00 37.86
C GLU A 280 -1.06 1.35 38.80
N ARG A 281 -0.80 0.51 39.83
CA ARG A 281 0.29 0.73 40.79
C ARG A 281 1.69 0.65 40.16
N LEU A 282 1.84 -0.04 39.02
CA LEU A 282 3.11 -0.14 38.33
C LEU A 282 3.44 1.12 37.52
N SER A 283 2.46 1.99 37.26
CA SER A 283 2.67 3.23 36.50
C SER A 283 3.83 4.05 37.06
N GLY A 284 4.76 4.45 36.18
CA GLY A 284 5.92 5.25 36.54
C GLY A 284 7.09 4.46 37.14
N THR A 285 6.96 3.15 37.38
CA THR A 285 8.06 2.30 37.87
C THR A 285 9.23 2.35 36.89
N GLU A 286 10.41 2.76 37.38
CA GLU A 286 11.63 2.82 36.58
C GLU A 286 12.32 1.45 36.54
N TYR A 287 12.90 1.10 35.39
CA TYR A 287 13.67 -0.13 35.20
C TYR A 287 15.04 0.14 34.57
N GLU A 288 15.99 -0.76 34.74
CA GLU A 288 17.29 -0.70 34.08
C GLU A 288 17.16 -1.13 32.61
N PRO A 289 17.77 -0.42 31.64
CA PRO A 289 17.73 -0.82 30.23
C PRO A 289 18.16 -2.28 30.04
N LEU A 290 17.42 -3.04 29.24
CA LEU A 290 17.69 -4.46 29.06
C LEU A 290 19.05 -4.72 28.41
N LEU A 291 19.45 -3.88 27.47
CA LEU A 291 20.73 -3.96 26.75
C LEU A 291 21.49 -2.64 26.92
N ASP A 292 22.75 -2.69 27.37
CA ASP A 292 23.62 -1.51 27.38
C ASP A 292 24.13 -1.25 25.95
N LEU A 293 23.45 -0.36 25.23
CA LEU A 293 23.73 0.00 23.84
C LEU A 293 23.72 1.53 23.66
N PRO A 294 24.46 2.08 22.66
CA PRO A 294 24.50 3.52 22.42
C PRO A 294 23.14 4.17 22.22
N VAL A 295 22.21 3.50 21.51
CA VAL A 295 20.84 3.99 21.27
C VAL A 295 20.05 4.19 22.57
N GLN A 296 20.33 3.42 23.61
CA GLN A 296 19.62 3.46 24.89
C GLN A 296 20.02 4.66 25.76
N LYS A 297 21.25 5.18 25.59
CA LYS A 297 21.78 6.30 26.38
C LYS A 297 21.16 7.65 26.04
N GLY A 298 20.47 7.77 24.89
CA GLY A 298 19.95 9.03 24.36
C GLY A 298 18.43 9.17 24.36
N LEU A 299 17.70 8.31 25.08
CA LEU A 299 16.23 8.26 25.01
C LEU A 299 15.51 9.30 25.90
N GLY A 300 16.23 9.95 26.82
CA GLY A 300 15.67 10.97 27.72
C GLY A 300 14.84 10.41 28.88
N ASP A 301 14.34 11.30 29.73
CA ASP A 301 13.83 10.95 31.08
C ASP A 301 12.50 10.19 31.09
N LYS A 302 11.78 10.19 29.96
CA LYS A 302 10.52 9.46 29.79
C LYS A 302 10.72 7.98 29.42
N ALA A 303 11.92 7.59 29.00
CA ALA A 303 12.21 6.19 28.70
C ALA A 303 12.43 5.38 29.99
N HIS A 304 12.46 4.05 29.85
CA HIS A 304 12.75 3.10 30.93
C HIS A 304 11.77 3.17 32.11
N ARG A 305 10.50 3.39 31.79
CA ARG A 305 9.39 3.43 32.73
C ARG A 305 8.26 2.51 32.30
N VAL A 306 7.47 2.07 33.27
CA VAL A 306 6.20 1.39 33.03
C VAL A 306 5.09 2.43 32.81
N TYR A 307 4.28 2.24 31.77
CA TYR A 307 3.12 3.06 31.43
C TYR A 307 1.84 2.22 31.39
N LEU A 308 0.69 2.89 31.46
CA LEU A 308 -0.60 2.22 31.39
C LEU A 308 -1.04 2.04 29.94
N SER A 309 -1.58 0.86 29.64
CA SER A 309 -2.29 0.58 28.39
C SER A 309 -3.37 1.63 28.18
N VAL A 310 -3.49 2.10 26.94
CA VAL A 310 -4.58 2.97 26.50
C VAL A 310 -5.35 2.26 25.40
N HIS A 311 -6.64 2.53 25.31
CA HIS A 311 -7.48 2.01 24.24
C HIS A 311 -6.96 2.52 22.89
N ILE A 312 -6.74 1.62 21.94
CA ILE A 312 -6.39 1.93 20.57
C ILE A 312 -7.65 1.72 19.73
N MET A 313 -8.12 2.74 19.02
CA MET A 313 -9.30 2.62 18.17
C MET A 313 -8.99 1.70 16.98
N LYS A 314 -9.66 0.54 16.91
CA LYS A 314 -9.54 -0.43 15.81
C LYS A 314 -10.40 -0.08 14.62
N PHE A 315 -11.64 0.25 14.91
CA PHE A 315 -12.68 0.32 13.89
C PHE A 315 -13.68 1.41 14.26
N LYS A 316 -14.12 2.15 13.26
CA LYS A 316 -15.29 3.01 13.37
C LYS A 316 -16.25 2.65 12.23
N ARG A 317 -17.50 2.32 12.58
CA ARG A 317 -18.56 1.95 11.64
C ARG A 317 -19.06 3.17 10.90
N TYR A 318 -19.28 3.01 9.60
CA TYR A 318 -19.93 3.99 8.76
C TYR A 318 -21.33 4.33 9.30
N LYS A 319 -21.55 5.60 9.65
CA LYS A 319 -22.78 6.07 10.31
C LYS A 319 -23.95 6.21 9.33
N LYS A 320 -24.58 5.09 8.95
CA LYS A 320 -25.87 5.12 8.24
C LYS A 320 -27.07 4.80 9.15
N HIS A 321 -26.84 4.13 10.28
CA HIS A 321 -27.88 3.81 11.26
C HIS A 321 -27.76 4.72 12.50
N LYS A 322 -28.88 4.87 13.24
CA LYS A 322 -28.98 5.55 14.56
C LYS A 322 -28.17 4.80 15.64
N LEU A 323 -26.90 4.51 15.38
CA LEU A 323 -25.97 3.97 16.36
C LEU A 323 -25.52 5.15 17.22
N THR A 324 -25.56 4.96 18.54
CA THR A 324 -24.91 5.92 19.45
C THR A 324 -23.39 5.87 19.21
N ASN A 325 -22.65 6.90 19.62
CA ASN A 325 -21.18 6.89 19.44
C ASN A 325 -20.52 5.65 20.08
N ALA A 326 -21.12 5.07 21.13
CA ALA A 326 -20.63 3.88 21.81
C ALA A 326 -20.80 2.58 20.98
N ASP A 327 -21.81 2.49 20.11
CA ASP A 327 -22.07 1.29 19.30
C ASP A 327 -21.31 1.31 17.95
N ALA A 328 -20.64 2.43 17.65
CA ALA A 328 -19.98 2.67 16.37
C ALA A 328 -18.45 2.48 16.41
N GLU A 329 -17.85 2.41 17.60
CA GLU A 329 -16.40 2.39 17.78
C GLU A 329 -15.95 1.10 18.45
N GLU A 330 -14.99 0.40 17.85
CA GLU A 330 -14.33 -0.76 18.42
C GLU A 330 -12.91 -0.37 18.85
N TYR A 331 -12.55 -0.75 20.06
CA TYR A 331 -11.25 -0.46 20.65
C TYR A 331 -10.51 -1.77 20.92
N GLU A 332 -9.20 -1.79 20.68
CA GLU A 332 -8.29 -2.81 21.21
C GLU A 332 -7.55 -2.30 22.44
N GLU A 333 -7.23 -3.24 23.32
CA GLU A 333 -6.25 -3.03 24.38
C GLU A 333 -4.84 -3.25 23.84
N PHE A 334 -3.93 -2.32 24.12
CA PHE A 334 -2.51 -2.52 23.80
C PHE A 334 -1.92 -3.71 24.58
N VAL A 335 -2.35 -3.89 25.83
CA VAL A 335 -1.94 -5.00 26.69
C VAL A 335 -3.13 -5.92 26.94
N THR A 336 -3.05 -7.17 26.48
CA THR A 336 -4.07 -8.20 26.71
C THR A 336 -3.54 -9.29 27.65
N MET A 337 -4.46 -10.07 28.23
CA MET A 337 -4.14 -11.22 29.09
C MET A 337 -4.20 -12.56 28.31
N ALA A 338 -4.36 -12.51 27.00
CA ALA A 338 -4.48 -13.70 26.16
C ALA A 338 -3.13 -14.43 26.02
N ASP A 339 -2.03 -13.69 25.92
CA ASP A 339 -0.69 -14.21 25.61
C ASP A 339 0.41 -13.52 26.42
N GLY A 340 1.62 -14.11 26.40
CA GLY A 340 2.79 -13.56 27.07
C GLY A 340 2.67 -13.52 28.60
N SER A 341 3.21 -12.46 29.21
CA SER A 341 3.26 -12.26 30.67
C SER A 341 2.25 -11.23 31.20
N GLY A 342 1.50 -10.56 30.32
CA GLY A 342 0.71 -9.39 30.65
C GLY A 342 1.52 -8.09 30.85
N ILE A 343 2.81 -8.08 30.53
CA ILE A 343 3.63 -6.87 30.39
C ILE A 343 4.21 -6.85 28.97
N VAL A 344 3.97 -5.76 28.23
CA VAL A 344 4.40 -5.62 26.84
C VAL A 344 5.61 -4.70 26.75
N HIS A 345 6.68 -5.15 26.08
CA HIS A 345 7.76 -4.25 25.74
C HIS A 345 7.34 -3.34 24.59
N CYS A 346 7.67 -2.05 24.67
CA CYS A 346 7.33 -1.09 23.64
C CYS A 346 8.60 -0.58 22.96
N ALA A 347 8.62 -0.68 21.63
CA ALA A 347 9.63 -0.14 20.74
C ALA A 347 8.94 0.72 19.66
N PRO A 348 8.66 2.01 19.93
CA PRO A 348 7.83 2.86 19.05
C PRO A 348 8.34 3.00 17.61
N GLY A 349 9.62 2.70 17.33
CA GLY A 349 10.16 2.70 15.98
C GLY A 349 9.92 1.41 15.18
N HIS A 350 9.23 0.40 15.74
CA HIS A 350 9.12 -0.95 15.17
C HIS A 350 7.73 -1.59 15.28
N GLY A 351 6.69 -0.81 15.62
CA GLY A 351 5.31 -1.29 15.63
C GLY A 351 4.32 -0.13 15.49
N SER A 352 3.19 -0.35 14.81
CA SER A 352 2.15 0.67 14.66
C SER A 352 1.48 0.99 16.00
N SER A 353 1.11 -0.03 16.77
CA SER A 353 0.49 0.12 18.08
C SER A 353 1.48 0.72 19.10
N ASP A 354 2.75 0.28 19.08
CA ASP A 354 3.84 0.87 19.85
C ASP A 354 4.04 2.37 19.55
N HIS A 355 3.98 2.76 18.27
CA HIS A 355 4.08 4.17 17.87
C HIS A 355 2.91 4.99 18.34
N TYR A 356 1.70 4.42 18.30
CA TYR A 356 0.48 5.08 18.76
C TYR A 356 0.57 5.40 20.26
N VAL A 357 0.84 4.38 21.08
CA VAL A 357 0.99 4.57 22.54
C VAL A 357 2.24 5.42 22.86
N GLY A 358 3.31 5.26 22.09
CA GLY A 358 4.51 6.09 22.19
C GLY A 358 4.21 7.57 21.96
N LYS A 359 3.44 7.92 20.92
CA LYS A 359 2.99 9.29 20.67
C LYS A 359 2.10 9.81 21.81
N HIS A 360 1.18 8.99 22.32
CA HIS A 360 0.30 9.38 23.42
C HIS A 360 1.07 9.85 24.66
N TYR A 361 2.12 9.12 25.05
CA TYR A 361 2.96 9.46 26.20
C TYR A 361 4.15 10.39 25.88
N GLY A 362 4.37 10.70 24.59
CA GLY A 362 5.52 11.49 24.12
C GLY A 362 6.85 10.76 24.32
N LEU A 363 6.89 9.46 24.04
CA LEU A 363 8.07 8.61 24.07
C LEU A 363 8.93 8.80 22.80
N PRO A 364 10.26 8.65 22.88
CA PRO A 364 11.10 8.64 21.68
C PRO A 364 10.80 7.43 20.79
N ALA A 365 10.82 7.64 19.47
CA ALA A 365 10.76 6.56 18.49
C ALA A 365 12.14 6.36 17.86
N VAL A 366 12.83 5.29 18.26
CA VAL A 366 14.16 4.95 17.72
C VAL A 366 14.08 3.71 16.84
N SER A 367 14.82 3.74 15.73
CA SER A 367 14.94 2.62 14.80
C SER A 367 16.38 2.57 14.27
N PRO A 368 17.33 1.94 14.98
CA PRO A 368 18.74 1.91 14.60
C PRO A 368 18.99 0.91 13.46
N VAL A 369 18.10 0.84 12.47
CA VAL A 369 18.09 -0.09 11.35
C VAL A 369 18.13 0.71 10.05
N ASP A 370 18.98 0.31 9.10
CA ASP A 370 19.13 0.93 7.79
C ASP A 370 18.12 0.39 6.75
N GLU A 371 18.24 0.85 5.50
CA GLU A 371 17.37 0.43 4.40
C GLU A 371 17.49 -1.06 4.05
N GLN A 372 18.61 -1.71 4.36
CA GLN A 372 18.84 -3.13 4.13
C GLN A 372 18.35 -4.00 5.29
N GLY A 373 17.67 -3.40 6.28
CA GLY A 373 17.27 -4.11 7.49
C GLY A 373 18.46 -4.50 8.36
N LYS A 374 19.60 -3.82 8.25
CA LYS A 374 20.79 -4.07 9.05
C LYS A 374 20.91 -3.04 10.16
N PHE A 375 21.45 -3.45 11.30
CA PHE A 375 21.71 -2.54 12.40
C PHE A 375 22.79 -1.51 12.05
N THR A 376 22.53 -0.26 12.44
CA THR A 376 23.48 0.87 12.34
C THR A 376 24.43 0.88 13.54
N SER A 377 25.42 1.79 13.55
CA SER A 377 26.34 1.96 14.69
C SER A 377 25.64 2.32 16.00
N LYS A 378 24.41 2.87 15.95
CA LYS A 378 23.61 3.18 17.15
C LYS A 378 23.24 1.92 17.94
N ALA A 379 23.19 0.76 17.29
CA ALA A 379 22.91 -0.53 17.93
C ALA A 379 24.16 -1.20 18.56
N GLY A 380 25.30 -0.51 18.62
CA GLY A 380 26.56 -1.08 19.12
C GLY A 380 27.38 -1.79 18.03
N ASN A 381 28.68 -1.94 18.29
CA ASN A 381 29.61 -2.52 17.32
C ASN A 381 29.35 -4.01 17.08
N GLU A 382 28.85 -4.75 18.09
CA GLU A 382 28.56 -6.16 17.96
C GLU A 382 27.35 -6.48 17.05
N LEU A 383 26.42 -5.53 16.90
CA LEU A 383 25.23 -5.68 16.05
C LEU A 383 25.38 -4.99 14.69
N LYS A 384 26.23 -3.95 14.59
CA LYS A 384 26.42 -3.16 13.38
C LYS A 384 26.63 -4.03 12.13
N GLY A 385 25.83 -3.79 11.09
CA GLY A 385 25.89 -4.47 9.80
C GLY A 385 25.21 -5.84 9.77
N LYS A 386 24.75 -6.39 10.90
CA LYS A 386 23.96 -7.62 10.94
C LYS A 386 22.51 -7.34 10.56
N PHE A 387 21.94 -8.19 9.70
CA PHE A 387 20.52 -8.18 9.41
C PHE A 387 19.73 -8.50 10.69
N VAL A 388 18.63 -7.80 10.95
CA VAL A 388 17.91 -7.85 12.23
C VAL A 388 17.53 -9.27 12.68
N LYS A 389 16.94 -10.09 11.80
CA LYS A 389 16.58 -11.48 12.14
C LYS A 389 17.82 -12.38 12.34
N ALA A 390 18.92 -12.10 11.63
CA ALA A 390 20.17 -12.84 11.82
C ALA A 390 20.85 -12.47 13.16
N ALA A 391 20.50 -11.33 13.75
CA ALA A 391 21.01 -10.90 15.05
C ALA A 391 20.25 -11.53 16.24
N ASP A 392 19.06 -12.09 16.03
CA ASP A 392 18.22 -12.65 17.11
C ASP A 392 19.00 -13.65 17.97
N LYS A 393 19.73 -14.58 17.36
CA LYS A 393 20.55 -15.57 18.07
C LYS A 393 21.56 -14.92 19.01
N GLY A 394 22.32 -13.93 18.52
CA GLY A 394 23.33 -13.25 19.32
C GLY A 394 22.74 -12.37 20.43
N ILE A 395 21.54 -11.83 20.21
CA ILE A 395 20.81 -11.08 21.25
C ILE A 395 20.34 -12.04 22.35
N ILE A 396 19.81 -13.22 21.99
CA ILE A 396 19.39 -14.25 22.95
C ILE A 396 20.59 -14.73 23.78
N GLU A 397 21.71 -15.07 23.14
CA GLU A 397 22.95 -15.50 23.82
C GLU A 397 23.45 -14.43 24.80
N ARG A 398 23.37 -13.15 24.43
CA ARG A 398 23.73 -12.05 25.33
C ARG A 398 22.80 -11.97 26.53
N LEU A 399 21.48 -12.00 26.31
CA LEU A 399 20.49 -11.97 27.38
C LEU A 399 20.69 -13.14 28.36
N ASP A 400 21.01 -14.32 27.87
CA ASP A 400 21.32 -15.50 28.69
C ASP A 400 22.60 -15.29 29.52
N SER A 401 23.69 -14.87 28.88
CA SER A 401 24.97 -14.62 29.57
C SER A 401 24.91 -13.51 30.62
N GLU A 402 24.03 -12.54 30.43
CA GLU A 402 23.77 -11.45 31.39
C GLU A 402 22.71 -11.83 32.44
N GLY A 403 22.21 -13.07 32.40
CA GLY A 403 21.21 -13.60 33.34
C GLY A 403 19.86 -12.91 33.24
N LYS A 404 19.50 -12.33 32.08
CA LYS A 404 18.25 -11.59 31.82
C LYS A 404 17.21 -12.40 31.04
N LEU A 405 17.59 -13.54 30.49
CA LEU A 405 16.71 -14.48 29.80
C LEU A 405 16.07 -15.44 30.81
N LEU A 406 14.75 -15.62 30.74
CA LEU A 406 14.02 -16.62 31.52
C LEU A 406 13.71 -17.86 30.69
N ASN A 407 13.30 -17.66 29.44
CA ASN A 407 13.03 -18.75 28.51
C ASN A 407 13.28 -18.31 27.08
N ALA A 408 13.71 -19.26 26.25
CA ALA A 408 13.80 -19.09 24.80
C ALA A 408 13.26 -20.34 24.07
N ASP A 409 12.02 -20.23 23.61
CA ASP A 409 11.35 -21.25 22.80
C ASP A 409 11.09 -20.74 21.38
N LYS A 410 10.29 -21.49 20.62
CA LYS A 410 9.78 -21.11 19.31
C LYS A 410 8.27 -21.12 19.29
N VAL A 411 7.68 -20.21 18.54
CA VAL A 411 6.24 -20.16 18.29
C VAL A 411 5.99 -20.06 16.80
N THR A 412 4.94 -20.73 16.32
CA THR A 412 4.47 -20.59 14.94
C THR A 412 3.25 -19.68 14.93
N HIS A 413 3.32 -18.61 14.16
CA HIS A 413 2.27 -17.61 14.05
C HIS A 413 2.21 -17.01 12.65
N SER A 414 1.12 -16.34 12.34
CA SER A 414 0.95 -15.66 11.07
C SER A 414 1.83 -14.41 11.00
N TYR A 415 2.77 -14.37 10.05
CA TYR A 415 3.73 -13.29 9.88
C TYR A 415 3.64 -12.67 8.48
N PRO A 416 3.74 -11.34 8.34
CA PRO A 416 3.63 -10.67 7.05
C PRO A 416 4.89 -10.85 6.21
N LEU A 417 4.72 -11.39 4.99
CA LEU A 417 5.78 -11.48 4.00
C LEU A 417 5.61 -10.42 2.92
N CYS A 418 6.70 -10.04 2.25
CA CYS A 418 6.61 -9.23 1.06
C CYS A 418 5.82 -10.00 0.00
N TRP A 419 4.71 -9.44 -0.49
CA TRP A 419 3.89 -10.09 -1.51
C TRP A 419 4.67 -10.43 -2.79
N ARG A 420 5.81 -9.74 -3.04
CA ARG A 420 6.69 -9.90 -4.20
C ARG A 420 7.75 -10.96 -4.01
N CYS A 421 8.74 -10.67 -3.15
CA CYS A 421 9.92 -11.52 -2.98
C CYS A 421 9.73 -12.60 -1.90
N LYS A 422 8.57 -12.61 -1.22
CA LYS A 422 8.21 -13.55 -0.14
C LYS A 422 9.16 -13.55 1.07
N ASN A 423 10.08 -12.58 1.16
CA ASN A 423 10.89 -12.39 2.37
C ASN A 423 10.07 -11.77 3.51
N PRO A 424 10.37 -12.09 4.78
CA PRO A 424 9.72 -11.48 5.94
C PRO A 424 9.83 -9.95 5.93
N LEU A 425 8.72 -9.27 6.22
CA LEU A 425 8.71 -7.83 6.41
C LEU A 425 9.18 -7.47 7.82
N ILE A 426 9.70 -6.26 7.96
CA ILE A 426 9.97 -5.67 9.27
C ILE A 426 9.18 -4.38 9.39
N TYR A 427 8.78 -4.02 10.61
CA TYR A 427 8.33 -2.67 10.88
C TYR A 427 9.55 -1.80 11.22
N ARG A 428 9.66 -0.68 10.52
CA ARG A 428 10.77 0.26 10.69
C ARG A 428 10.24 1.68 10.60
N LEU A 429 10.68 2.54 11.50
CA LEU A 429 10.45 3.98 11.43
C LEU A 429 11.15 4.51 10.18
N THR A 430 10.36 5.04 9.26
CA THR A 430 10.91 5.63 8.03
C THR A 430 10.31 7.00 7.80
N LYS A 431 11.13 7.90 7.25
CA LYS A 431 10.70 9.19 6.76
C LYS A 431 10.09 9.00 5.38
N GLN A 432 8.84 9.41 5.20
CA GLN A 432 8.08 9.21 3.96
C GLN A 432 7.23 10.45 3.67
N TRP A 433 6.70 10.49 2.45
CA TRP A 433 5.74 11.48 2.01
C TRP A 433 4.32 10.91 2.04
N TYR A 434 3.39 11.71 2.51
CA TYR A 434 2.00 11.34 2.68
C TYR A 434 1.07 12.35 2.04
N PHE A 435 -0.07 11.87 1.56
CA PHE A 435 -1.26 12.70 1.47
C PHE A 435 -2.09 12.53 2.74
N LYS A 436 -2.31 13.65 3.43
CA LYS A 436 -3.14 13.69 4.64
C LYS A 436 -4.60 13.44 4.30
N ILE A 437 -5.25 12.64 5.12
CA ILE A 437 -6.70 12.43 5.05
C ILE A 437 -7.48 13.35 5.98
N ASP A 438 -6.82 13.86 7.01
CA ASP A 438 -7.39 14.82 7.94
C ASP A 438 -7.86 16.08 7.19
N GLY A 439 -9.08 16.51 7.50
CA GLY A 439 -9.72 17.65 6.84
C GLY A 439 -10.48 17.32 5.54
N ILE A 440 -10.33 16.11 4.99
CA ILE A 440 -11.09 15.67 3.81
C ILE A 440 -11.94 14.42 4.03
N LYS A 441 -11.63 13.59 5.04
CA LYS A 441 -12.39 12.36 5.34
C LYS A 441 -13.91 12.56 5.41
N GLU A 442 -14.38 13.53 6.20
CA GLU A 442 -15.82 13.82 6.34
C GLU A 442 -16.45 14.23 4.99
N LYS A 443 -15.77 15.09 4.22
CA LYS A 443 -16.23 15.47 2.87
C LYS A 443 -16.32 14.26 1.94
N MET A 444 -15.41 13.30 2.08
CA MET A 444 -15.43 12.07 1.29
C MET A 444 -16.62 11.18 1.68
N LEU A 445 -16.86 11.01 2.98
CA LEU A 445 -18.01 10.27 3.50
C LEU A 445 -19.33 10.88 3.00
N ASP A 446 -19.48 12.20 3.10
CA ASP A 446 -20.66 12.93 2.60
C ASP A 446 -20.82 12.77 1.08
N SER A 447 -19.73 12.91 0.32
CA SER A 447 -19.77 12.81 -1.14
C SER A 447 -20.09 11.38 -1.61
N ASN A 448 -19.72 10.35 -0.84
CA ASN A 448 -20.03 8.96 -1.15
C ASN A 448 -21.55 8.71 -1.20
N GLU A 449 -22.34 9.49 -0.49
CA GLU A 449 -23.81 9.38 -0.56
C GLU A 449 -24.37 9.75 -1.93
N SER A 450 -23.70 10.65 -2.65
CA SER A 450 -24.09 11.06 -4.02
C SER A 450 -23.71 10.03 -5.09
N VAL A 451 -22.80 9.09 -4.78
CA VAL A 451 -22.36 8.06 -5.72
C VAL A 451 -23.36 6.91 -5.78
N LYS A 452 -23.69 6.49 -7.00
CA LYS A 452 -24.50 5.30 -7.23
C LYS A 452 -23.62 4.05 -7.28
N TRP A 453 -23.72 3.22 -6.25
CA TRP A 453 -23.06 1.93 -6.18
C TRP A 453 -23.96 0.80 -6.68
N MET A 454 -23.41 -0.06 -7.53
CA MET A 454 -24.04 -1.28 -8.02
C MET A 454 -23.03 -2.41 -7.81
N PRO A 455 -23.32 -3.41 -6.95
CA PRO A 455 -24.52 -3.54 -6.12
C PRO A 455 -24.55 -2.51 -4.97
N SER A 456 -25.73 -2.29 -4.38
CA SER A 456 -25.95 -1.19 -3.43
C SER A 456 -25.15 -1.32 -2.13
N PHE A 457 -24.76 -2.52 -1.72
CA PHE A 457 -23.91 -2.72 -0.54
C PHE A 457 -22.50 -2.12 -0.72
N GLY A 458 -22.05 -1.91 -1.97
CA GLY A 458 -20.75 -1.31 -2.26
C GLY A 458 -20.58 0.07 -1.61
N LYS A 459 -21.67 0.83 -1.46
CA LYS A 459 -21.68 2.12 -0.77
C LYS A 459 -21.23 2.00 0.68
N GLU A 460 -21.78 1.00 1.40
CA GLU A 460 -21.47 0.76 2.81
C GLU A 460 -20.06 0.18 2.96
N ALA A 461 -19.68 -0.77 2.10
CA ALA A 461 -18.33 -1.32 2.10
C ALA A 461 -17.25 -0.24 1.87
N PHE A 462 -17.51 0.69 0.94
CA PHE A 462 -16.63 1.83 0.67
C PHE A 462 -16.67 2.87 1.80
N GLY A 463 -17.85 3.18 2.35
CA GLY A 463 -17.99 4.08 3.51
C GLY A 463 -17.22 3.57 4.74
N ASN A 464 -17.28 2.27 5.03
CA ASN A 464 -16.49 1.65 6.09
C ASN A 464 -14.99 1.78 5.83
N TRP A 465 -14.55 1.63 4.59
CA TRP A 465 -13.15 1.83 4.21
C TRP A 465 -12.70 3.29 4.39
N LEU A 466 -13.51 4.26 3.95
CA LEU A 466 -13.22 5.68 4.12
C LEU A 466 -13.07 6.06 5.60
N GLU A 467 -13.93 5.53 6.47
CA GLU A 467 -13.86 5.78 7.91
C GLU A 467 -12.53 5.31 8.51
N GLN A 468 -12.07 4.11 8.12
CA GLN A 468 -10.84 3.47 8.60
C GLN A 468 -9.56 4.01 7.95
N SER A 469 -9.67 4.63 6.77
CA SER A 469 -8.50 5.07 6.02
C SER A 469 -7.69 6.12 6.79
N GLY A 470 -6.37 5.96 6.75
CA GLY A 470 -5.39 6.90 7.32
C GLY A 470 -4.66 7.69 6.24
N ASP A 471 -3.65 8.44 6.65
CA ASP A 471 -2.76 9.14 5.73
C ASP A 471 -2.14 8.17 4.70
N TRP A 472 -2.24 8.53 3.43
CA TRP A 472 -1.76 7.68 2.34
C TRP A 472 -0.27 7.92 2.10
N CYS A 473 0.56 6.91 2.40
CA CYS A 473 1.99 6.92 2.08
C CYS A 473 2.20 6.85 0.55
N ILE A 474 2.68 7.93 -0.05
CA ILE A 474 2.81 8.06 -1.51
C ILE A 474 4.24 7.96 -2.02
N SER A 475 5.25 7.93 -1.16
CA SER A 475 6.64 7.72 -1.59
C SER A 475 6.99 6.24 -1.68
N ARG A 476 7.82 5.89 -2.66
CA ARG A 476 8.43 4.58 -2.85
C ARG A 476 9.90 4.76 -3.19
N GLN A 477 10.78 3.95 -2.60
CA GLN A 477 12.24 4.03 -2.80
C GLN A 477 12.68 3.20 -4.02
N ARG A 478 12.09 3.48 -5.19
CA ARG A 478 12.20 2.67 -6.43
C ARG A 478 12.67 3.52 -7.63
N TYR A 479 12.63 2.97 -8.84
CA TYR A 479 13.25 3.56 -10.04
C TYR A 479 12.22 3.91 -11.11
N TRP A 480 11.47 2.91 -11.59
CA TRP A 480 10.54 3.02 -12.70
C TRP A 480 9.13 3.40 -12.23
N ALA A 481 8.92 4.68 -11.97
CA ALA A 481 7.60 5.29 -11.72
C ALA A 481 7.66 6.81 -11.89
N ILE A 482 6.52 7.48 -11.73
CA ILE A 482 6.43 8.96 -11.72
C ILE A 482 7.32 9.49 -10.58
N PRO A 483 8.35 10.30 -10.85
CA PRO A 483 9.18 10.85 -9.78
C PRO A 483 8.42 11.87 -8.92
N LEU A 484 8.65 11.86 -7.60
CA LEU A 484 8.12 12.92 -6.73
C LEU A 484 8.74 14.27 -7.13
N PRO A 485 7.94 15.32 -7.43
CA PRO A 485 8.43 16.58 -7.95
C PRO A 485 8.85 17.53 -6.81
N ILE A 486 9.62 17.03 -5.84
CA ILE A 486 10.00 17.77 -4.64
C ILE A 486 11.51 17.96 -4.63
N TRP A 487 11.94 19.21 -4.65
CA TRP A 487 13.34 19.60 -4.50
C TRP A 487 13.60 20.13 -3.10
N VAL A 488 14.73 19.76 -2.50
CA VAL A 488 15.13 20.13 -1.14
C VAL A 488 16.45 20.86 -1.18
N CYS A 489 16.52 22.03 -0.54
CA CYS A 489 17.74 22.81 -0.43
C CYS A 489 18.68 22.19 0.61
N GLY A 490 19.89 21.81 0.21
CA GLY A 490 20.89 21.24 1.13
C GLY A 490 21.40 22.20 2.21
N LYS A 491 21.16 23.52 2.07
CA LYS A 491 21.61 24.54 3.04
C LYS A 491 20.56 24.91 4.08
N CYS A 492 19.31 25.15 3.65
CA CYS A 492 18.25 25.66 4.54
C CYS A 492 17.05 24.71 4.68
N ASN A 493 17.11 23.53 4.07
CA ASN A 493 16.05 22.51 4.09
C ASN A 493 14.68 22.97 3.53
N ARG A 494 14.64 24.13 2.84
CA ARG A 494 13.45 24.58 2.12
C ARG A 494 13.09 23.55 1.05
N LYS A 495 11.81 23.26 0.94
CA LYS A 495 11.22 22.38 -0.07
C LYS A 495 10.55 23.20 -1.16
N GLU A 496 10.67 22.76 -2.40
CA GLU A 496 9.96 23.30 -3.56
C GLU A 496 9.24 22.15 -4.25
N VAL A 497 7.92 22.26 -4.42
CA VAL A 497 7.13 21.31 -5.20
C VAL A 497 6.89 21.90 -6.58
N ILE A 498 7.25 21.16 -7.63
CA ILE A 498 7.14 21.58 -9.03
C ILE A 498 5.88 20.98 -9.65
N GLY A 499 5.08 21.80 -10.31
CA GLY A 499 3.80 21.43 -10.91
C GLY A 499 3.80 21.31 -12.43
N SER A 500 4.86 21.72 -13.13
CA SER A 500 4.93 21.65 -14.60
C SER A 500 6.37 21.65 -15.12
N VAL A 501 6.55 21.25 -16.38
CA VAL A 501 7.85 21.34 -17.08
C VAL A 501 8.28 22.79 -17.26
N ALA A 502 7.31 23.70 -17.49
CA ALA A 502 7.59 25.13 -17.58
C ALA A 502 8.17 25.69 -16.26
N GLU A 503 7.52 25.38 -15.13
CA GLU A 503 8.00 25.77 -13.79
C GLU A 503 9.38 25.14 -13.48
N LEU A 504 9.60 23.88 -13.88
CA LEU A 504 10.90 23.22 -13.72
C LEU A 504 12.01 23.99 -14.44
N ARG A 505 11.80 24.35 -15.71
CA ARG A 505 12.78 25.08 -16.53
C ARG A 505 13.06 26.47 -15.96
N GLU A 506 12.03 27.18 -15.52
CA GLU A 506 12.17 28.51 -14.93
C GLU A 506 13.05 28.50 -13.67
N LYS A 507 12.91 27.46 -12.83
CA LYS A 507 13.59 27.37 -11.53
C LYS A 507 14.94 26.63 -11.59
N ALA A 508 15.24 25.99 -12.72
CA ALA A 508 16.49 25.25 -12.87
C ALA A 508 17.71 26.18 -12.82
N GLU A 509 18.79 25.72 -12.21
CA GLU A 509 20.07 26.46 -12.18
C GLU A 509 20.68 26.61 -13.58
N LYS A 510 20.39 25.64 -14.45
CA LYS A 510 20.79 25.60 -15.85
C LYS A 510 19.59 25.14 -16.66
N ASP A 511 19.39 25.71 -17.83
CA ASP A 511 18.35 25.25 -18.75
C ASP A 511 18.56 23.75 -19.06
N PRO A 512 17.59 22.88 -18.70
CA PRO A 512 17.70 21.45 -18.96
C PRO A 512 17.44 21.09 -20.43
N GLY A 513 17.09 22.06 -21.29
CA GLY A 513 16.76 21.84 -22.68
C GLY A 513 15.41 21.15 -22.88
N GLU A 514 15.28 20.41 -23.98
CA GLU A 514 14.09 19.61 -24.26
C GLU A 514 13.99 18.40 -23.33
N LEU A 515 12.88 18.31 -22.60
CA LEU A 515 12.59 17.24 -21.66
C LEU A 515 11.48 16.37 -22.25
N ASP A 516 11.82 15.42 -23.11
CA ASP A 516 10.85 14.45 -23.66
C ASP A 516 10.49 13.35 -22.67
N ASP A 517 11.35 13.17 -21.67
CA ASP A 517 11.18 12.24 -20.58
C ASP A 517 11.25 12.97 -19.23
N LEU A 518 10.37 12.58 -18.30
CA LEU A 518 10.30 13.09 -16.94
C LEU A 518 10.57 12.00 -15.88
N HIS A 519 11.03 10.82 -16.30
CA HIS A 519 11.44 9.75 -15.39
C HIS A 519 12.74 10.10 -14.64
N ARG A 520 12.99 9.32 -13.59
CA ARG A 520 14.03 9.54 -12.61
C ARG A 520 15.42 9.72 -13.21
N HIS A 521 15.81 8.90 -14.19
CA HIS A 521 17.13 8.99 -14.83
C HIS A 521 17.37 10.34 -15.53
N THR A 522 16.31 11.05 -15.91
CA THR A 522 16.39 12.38 -16.51
C THR A 522 16.35 13.48 -15.43
N VAL A 523 15.32 13.46 -14.58
CA VAL A 523 15.02 14.59 -13.69
C VAL A 523 15.90 14.67 -12.43
N ASP A 524 16.54 13.57 -12.01
CA ASP A 524 17.45 13.56 -10.85
C ASP A 524 18.68 14.46 -11.04
N SER A 525 19.08 14.70 -12.29
CA SER A 525 20.23 15.54 -12.63
C SER A 525 19.93 17.04 -12.56
N ILE A 526 18.65 17.42 -12.55
CA ILE A 526 18.21 18.82 -12.64
C ILE A 526 18.23 19.43 -11.24
N LYS A 527 19.05 20.46 -11.06
CA LYS A 527 19.15 21.23 -9.81
C LYS A 527 18.40 22.54 -9.91
N LEU A 528 17.78 22.96 -8.81
CA LEU A 528 17.11 24.26 -8.71
C LEU A 528 17.90 25.25 -7.85
N LYS A 529 17.73 26.54 -8.11
CA LYS A 529 18.28 27.59 -7.26
C LYS A 529 17.31 27.92 -6.13
N CYS A 530 17.73 27.77 -4.88
CA CYS A 530 16.89 28.12 -3.73
C CYS A 530 16.67 29.63 -3.66
N VAL A 531 15.42 30.07 -3.74
CA VAL A 531 15.04 31.49 -3.67
C VAL A 531 15.33 32.13 -2.30
N THR A 532 15.43 31.34 -1.23
CA THR A 532 15.64 31.87 0.13
C THR A 532 17.11 32.09 0.47
N CYS A 533 18.01 31.18 0.10
CA CYS A 533 19.42 31.25 0.49
C CYS A 533 20.41 31.17 -0.68
N GLY A 534 19.92 31.10 -1.93
CA GLY A 534 20.73 30.93 -3.13
C GLY A 534 21.46 29.59 -3.24
N GLY A 535 21.26 28.66 -2.30
CA GLY A 535 21.85 27.33 -2.32
C GLY A 535 21.22 26.41 -3.37
N SER A 536 21.94 25.36 -3.75
CA SER A 536 21.43 24.35 -4.68
C SER A 536 20.37 23.46 -4.03
N MET A 537 19.35 23.09 -4.80
CA MET A 537 18.30 22.17 -4.42
C MET A 537 18.34 20.91 -5.29
N GLU A 538 18.20 19.75 -4.67
CA GLU A 538 18.18 18.44 -5.34
C GLU A 538 16.84 17.77 -5.14
N ARG A 539 16.37 17.02 -6.14
CA ARG A 539 15.13 16.26 -6.04
C ARG A 539 15.25 15.18 -4.97
N VAL A 540 14.19 14.95 -4.20
CA VAL A 540 14.08 13.72 -3.40
C VAL A 540 14.18 12.50 -4.32
N ARG A 541 14.81 11.40 -3.89
CA ARG A 541 14.99 10.23 -4.76
C ARG A 541 13.74 9.39 -4.96
N ASP A 542 12.73 9.59 -4.11
CA ASP A 542 11.50 8.82 -4.11
C ASP A 542 10.69 9.00 -5.41
N VAL A 543 9.94 7.96 -5.75
CA VAL A 543 8.94 7.93 -6.82
C VAL A 543 7.56 7.68 -6.22
N PHE A 544 6.49 7.98 -6.95
CA PHE A 544 5.14 7.83 -6.44
C PHE A 544 4.76 6.35 -6.28
N ASP A 545 3.85 6.11 -5.34
CA ASP A 545 3.03 4.90 -5.29
C ASP A 545 2.23 4.76 -6.59
N VAL A 546 2.17 3.57 -7.15
CA VAL A 546 1.51 3.32 -8.44
C VAL A 546 -0.02 3.53 -8.39
N TRP A 547 -0.63 3.46 -7.20
CA TRP A 547 -2.04 3.83 -7.05
C TRP A 547 -2.31 5.32 -7.19
N TYR A 548 -1.26 6.15 -7.06
CA TYR A 548 -1.34 7.56 -7.42
C TYR A 548 -1.50 7.71 -8.92
N ASP A 549 -0.66 7.02 -9.70
CA ASP A 549 -0.70 7.06 -11.15
C ASP A 549 -2.09 6.73 -11.67
N SER A 550 -2.67 5.61 -11.24
CA SER A 550 -4.02 5.20 -11.64
C SER A 550 -5.12 6.08 -11.04
N GLY A 551 -4.94 6.58 -9.81
CA GLY A 551 -5.92 7.42 -9.09
C GLY A 551 -6.14 8.81 -9.72
N ILE A 552 -5.22 9.29 -10.55
CA ILE A 552 -5.34 10.58 -11.26
C ILE A 552 -5.75 10.42 -12.73
N SER A 553 -6.02 9.20 -13.19
CA SER A 553 -6.38 8.89 -14.58
C SER A 553 -7.56 9.68 -15.16
N PRO A 554 -8.59 10.15 -14.40
CA PRO A 554 -9.69 10.91 -15.00
C PRO A 554 -9.25 12.19 -15.73
N TRP A 555 -8.16 12.83 -15.29
CA TRP A 555 -7.62 14.06 -15.89
C TRP A 555 -6.26 13.84 -16.53
N ALA A 556 -5.41 12.99 -15.94
CA ALA A 556 -4.07 12.73 -16.48
C ALA A 556 -4.10 12.00 -17.83
N SER A 557 -5.09 11.13 -18.08
CA SER A 557 -5.30 10.49 -19.40
C SER A 557 -5.59 11.50 -20.51
N LEU A 558 -6.16 12.66 -20.16
CA LEU A 558 -6.45 13.77 -21.06
C LEU A 558 -5.29 14.78 -21.14
N GLY A 559 -4.29 14.64 -20.27
CA GLY A 559 -3.18 15.59 -20.12
C GLY A 559 -3.57 16.91 -19.46
N TYR A 560 -4.67 16.93 -18.71
CA TYR A 560 -5.12 18.12 -18.00
C TYR A 560 -4.16 18.46 -16.84
N PRO A 561 -3.84 19.76 -16.62
CA PRO A 561 -4.46 20.94 -17.23
C PRO A 561 -3.78 21.45 -18.50
N PHE A 562 -2.70 20.80 -18.95
CA PHE A 562 -1.85 21.31 -20.03
C PHE A 562 -2.37 20.94 -21.43
N ARG A 563 -3.27 19.96 -21.53
CA ARG A 563 -3.92 19.48 -22.75
C ARG A 563 -5.40 19.18 -22.47
N ASN A 564 -6.22 19.29 -23.53
CA ASN A 564 -7.63 18.87 -23.54
C ASN A 564 -8.46 19.38 -22.34
N LYS A 565 -8.22 20.64 -21.94
CA LYS A 565 -8.82 21.22 -20.74
C LYS A 565 -10.35 21.24 -20.82
N GLU A 566 -10.88 21.73 -21.92
CA GLU A 566 -12.32 21.85 -22.17
C GLU A 566 -12.99 20.46 -22.23
N LEU A 567 -12.27 19.48 -22.78
CA LEU A 567 -12.74 18.10 -22.84
C LEU A 567 -12.86 17.51 -21.43
N PHE A 568 -11.84 17.67 -20.57
CA PHE A 568 -11.90 17.27 -19.17
C PHE A 568 -13.06 17.95 -18.43
N GLU A 569 -13.16 19.27 -18.53
CA GLU A 569 -14.21 20.05 -17.86
C GLU A 569 -15.62 19.63 -18.29
N SER A 570 -15.79 19.19 -19.54
CA SER A 570 -17.07 18.70 -20.06
C SER A 570 -17.46 17.29 -19.58
N MET A 571 -16.49 16.49 -19.11
CA MET A 571 -16.68 15.06 -18.79
C MET A 571 -16.49 14.72 -17.31
N PHE A 572 -15.88 15.60 -16.51
CA PHE A 572 -15.64 15.35 -15.09
C PHE A 572 -16.81 15.81 -14.20
N PRO A 573 -17.25 15.02 -13.21
CA PRO A 573 -16.86 13.65 -12.89
C PRO A 573 -17.24 12.62 -13.96
N VAL A 574 -16.44 11.55 -14.10
CA VAL A 574 -16.71 10.50 -15.09
C VAL A 574 -18.03 9.79 -14.77
N ASP A 575 -18.73 9.30 -15.79
CA ASP A 575 -20.08 8.78 -15.59
C ASP A 575 -20.07 7.38 -14.98
N LEU A 576 -19.13 6.51 -15.36
CA LEU A 576 -19.07 5.13 -14.87
C LEU A 576 -17.63 4.63 -14.74
N ILE A 577 -17.35 3.95 -13.63
CA ILE A 577 -16.23 3.01 -13.50
C ILE A 577 -16.77 1.59 -13.30
N ASN A 578 -16.06 0.59 -13.82
CA ASN A 578 -16.47 -0.81 -13.72
C ASN A 578 -15.28 -1.75 -13.50
N GLU A 579 -15.07 -2.17 -12.25
CA GLU A 579 -13.98 -3.06 -11.83
C GLU A 579 -14.46 -4.08 -10.78
N SER A 580 -13.57 -4.98 -10.37
CA SER A 580 -13.87 -5.98 -9.34
C SER A 580 -13.88 -5.40 -7.91
N GLN A 581 -14.51 -6.13 -7.00
CA GLN A 581 -14.72 -5.71 -5.60
C GLN A 581 -13.46 -5.40 -4.79
N ASP A 582 -12.30 -5.95 -5.15
CA ASP A 582 -11.01 -5.62 -4.55
C ASP A 582 -10.62 -4.15 -4.73
N GLN A 583 -11.19 -3.46 -5.74
CA GLN A 583 -10.89 -2.06 -6.00
C GLN A 583 -11.50 -1.07 -5.00
N ILE A 584 -12.39 -1.51 -4.10
CA ILE A 584 -12.86 -0.71 -2.95
C ILE A 584 -11.68 -0.11 -2.17
N ARG A 585 -10.64 -0.92 -1.97
CA ARG A 585 -9.43 -0.53 -1.21
C ARG A 585 -8.28 -0.05 -2.11
N GLY A 586 -8.45 -0.14 -3.42
CA GLY A 586 -7.46 0.21 -4.43
C GLY A 586 -7.91 1.42 -5.24
N TRP A 587 -8.19 1.21 -6.52
CA TRP A 587 -8.42 2.29 -7.48
C TRP A 587 -9.64 3.15 -7.15
N PHE A 588 -10.73 2.58 -6.59
CA PHE A 588 -11.89 3.37 -6.22
C PHE A 588 -11.55 4.39 -5.14
N TYR A 589 -10.77 3.98 -4.13
CA TYR A 589 -10.32 4.86 -3.06
C TYR A 589 -9.42 5.98 -3.60
N THR A 590 -8.43 5.65 -4.43
CA THR A 590 -7.46 6.65 -4.89
C THR A 590 -8.07 7.64 -5.88
N LEU A 591 -8.95 7.19 -6.77
CA LEU A 591 -9.77 8.08 -7.61
C LEU A 591 -10.59 9.05 -6.75
N PHE A 592 -11.27 8.52 -5.74
CA PHE A 592 -12.18 9.30 -4.90
C PHE A 592 -11.42 10.31 -4.05
N PHE A 593 -10.34 9.89 -3.39
CA PHE A 593 -9.44 10.76 -2.65
C PHE A 593 -8.87 11.87 -3.55
N ALA A 594 -8.29 11.49 -4.69
CA ALA A 594 -7.65 12.45 -5.58
C ALA A 594 -8.66 13.46 -6.11
N GLY A 595 -9.83 13.01 -6.59
CA GLY A 595 -10.89 13.90 -7.08
C GLY A 595 -11.39 14.87 -6.00
N MET A 596 -11.64 14.37 -4.79
CA MET A 596 -12.07 15.21 -3.68
C MET A 596 -10.98 16.22 -3.28
N ALA A 597 -9.72 15.80 -3.23
CA ALA A 597 -8.63 16.64 -2.76
C ALA A 597 -8.22 17.70 -3.80
N THR A 598 -8.28 17.40 -5.09
CA THR A 598 -7.92 18.36 -6.16
C THR A 598 -9.11 19.19 -6.63
N HIS A 599 -10.28 18.58 -6.83
CA HIS A 599 -11.43 19.19 -7.50
C HIS A 599 -12.65 19.39 -6.60
N ASP A 600 -12.58 19.00 -5.32
CA ASP A 600 -13.69 19.09 -4.36
C ASP A 600 -14.96 18.37 -4.86
N LYS A 601 -14.78 17.31 -5.66
CA LYS A 601 -15.84 16.47 -6.25
C LYS A 601 -15.40 15.02 -6.35
N PRO A 602 -16.32 14.03 -6.24
CA PRO A 602 -15.98 12.64 -6.50
C PRO A 602 -15.49 12.48 -7.95
N ALA A 603 -14.53 11.60 -8.19
CA ALA A 603 -14.01 11.39 -9.54
C ALA A 603 -15.00 10.69 -10.48
N PHE A 604 -16.02 10.01 -9.93
CA PHE A 604 -17.00 9.22 -10.65
C PHE A 604 -18.41 9.37 -10.07
N LYS A 605 -19.44 9.19 -10.92
CA LYS A 605 -20.86 9.26 -10.52
C LYS A 605 -21.45 7.88 -10.20
N ASN A 606 -21.05 6.85 -10.96
CA ASN A 606 -21.56 5.49 -10.83
C ASN A 606 -20.41 4.49 -10.74
N VAL A 607 -20.58 3.47 -9.90
CA VAL A 607 -19.67 2.33 -9.77
C VAL A 607 -20.45 1.05 -10.07
N ALA A 608 -20.00 0.30 -11.07
CA ALA A 608 -20.45 -1.06 -11.31
C ALA A 608 -19.35 -2.02 -10.82
N MET A 609 -19.61 -2.77 -9.77
CA MET A 609 -18.64 -3.64 -9.13
C MET A 609 -18.96 -5.10 -9.46
N MET A 610 -17.95 -5.84 -9.93
CA MET A 610 -18.12 -7.24 -10.32
C MET A 610 -17.42 -8.21 -9.35
N GLY A 611 -17.97 -9.42 -9.23
CA GLY A 611 -17.36 -10.51 -8.47
C GLY A 611 -16.08 -11.06 -9.14
N TRP A 612 -15.30 -11.83 -8.39
CA TRP A 612 -14.08 -12.47 -8.90
C TRP A 612 -14.37 -13.52 -10.00
N VAL A 613 -13.32 -13.90 -10.73
CA VAL A 613 -13.35 -15.14 -11.53
C VAL A 613 -12.68 -16.23 -10.70
N VAL A 614 -13.39 -17.33 -10.54
CA VAL A 614 -12.97 -18.50 -9.78
C VAL A 614 -12.74 -19.67 -10.71
N ASP A 615 -11.93 -20.63 -10.28
CA ASP A 615 -11.74 -21.89 -10.98
C ASP A 615 -12.91 -22.87 -10.77
N GLU A 616 -12.78 -24.08 -11.30
CA GLU A 616 -13.81 -25.14 -11.21
C GLU A 616 -14.13 -25.58 -9.78
N LYS A 617 -13.26 -25.26 -8.80
CA LYS A 617 -13.42 -25.58 -7.38
C LYS A 617 -13.95 -24.40 -6.57
N GLY A 618 -14.18 -23.25 -7.21
CA GLY A 618 -14.55 -22.01 -6.54
C GLY A 618 -13.36 -21.25 -5.94
N GLU A 619 -12.11 -21.66 -6.21
CA GLU A 619 -10.95 -20.94 -5.71
C GLU A 619 -10.63 -19.74 -6.60
N LYS A 620 -10.20 -18.63 -5.98
CA LYS A 620 -9.75 -17.45 -6.71
C LYS A 620 -8.58 -17.82 -7.63
N MET A 621 -8.68 -17.48 -8.91
CA MET A 621 -7.59 -17.72 -9.85
C MET A 621 -6.34 -16.88 -9.49
N SER A 622 -5.18 -17.52 -9.40
CA SER A 622 -3.89 -16.82 -9.19
C SER A 622 -2.72 -17.52 -9.88
N LYS A 623 -1.76 -16.74 -10.39
CA LYS A 623 -0.58 -17.29 -11.08
C LYS A 623 0.24 -18.23 -10.18
N SER A 624 0.26 -17.98 -8.87
CA SER A 624 0.94 -18.83 -7.89
C SER A 624 0.29 -20.19 -7.69
N LEU A 625 -1.04 -20.29 -7.84
CA LEU A 625 -1.77 -21.55 -7.75
C LEU A 625 -1.73 -22.33 -9.07
N GLY A 626 -1.31 -21.69 -10.18
CA GLY A 626 -1.27 -22.31 -11.50
C GLY A 626 -2.65 -22.60 -12.09
N ASN A 627 -3.72 -22.09 -11.48
CA ASN A 627 -5.12 -22.30 -11.90
C ASN A 627 -5.67 -21.19 -12.81
N VAL A 628 -4.80 -20.32 -13.35
CA VAL A 628 -5.20 -19.21 -14.22
C VAL A 628 -5.30 -19.68 -15.67
N ILE A 629 -6.45 -19.44 -16.30
CA ILE A 629 -6.64 -19.67 -17.73
C ILE A 629 -6.22 -18.41 -18.51
N PRO A 630 -5.28 -18.50 -19.47
CA PRO A 630 -4.95 -17.39 -20.38
C PRO A 630 -6.17 -16.92 -21.17
N ALA A 631 -6.32 -15.61 -21.38
CA ALA A 631 -7.48 -15.05 -22.08
C ALA A 631 -7.57 -15.55 -23.53
N LYS A 632 -6.42 -15.60 -24.22
CA LYS A 632 -6.31 -16.11 -25.59
C LYS A 632 -6.80 -17.56 -25.70
N GLU A 633 -6.35 -18.43 -24.81
CA GLU A 633 -6.79 -19.83 -24.77
C GLU A 633 -8.30 -19.93 -24.54
N GLY A 634 -8.85 -19.16 -23.59
CA GLY A 634 -10.29 -19.10 -23.34
C GLY A 634 -11.07 -18.70 -24.60
N ILE A 635 -10.66 -17.62 -25.27
CA ILE A 635 -11.32 -17.13 -26.48
C ILE A 635 -11.20 -18.13 -27.63
N GLU A 636 -10.02 -18.71 -27.88
CA GLU A 636 -9.79 -19.67 -28.96
C GLU A 636 -10.59 -20.97 -28.78
N LYS A 637 -10.86 -21.36 -27.53
CA LYS A 637 -11.56 -22.60 -27.20
C LYS A 637 -13.08 -22.49 -27.36
N VAL A 638 -13.69 -21.36 -26.96
CA VAL A 638 -15.16 -21.23 -26.94
C VAL A 638 -15.73 -20.13 -27.86
N GLY A 639 -14.90 -19.20 -28.34
CA GLY A 639 -15.34 -18.02 -29.09
C GLY A 639 -15.58 -16.80 -28.18
N ALA A 640 -15.37 -15.60 -28.73
CA ALA A 640 -15.53 -14.35 -28.01
C ALA A 640 -16.99 -14.12 -27.57
N ASP A 641 -17.96 -14.44 -28.42
CA ASP A 641 -19.38 -14.21 -28.08
C ASP A 641 -19.84 -15.15 -26.95
N ALA A 642 -19.46 -16.43 -27.04
CA ALA A 642 -19.85 -17.43 -26.05
C ALA A 642 -19.26 -17.14 -24.66
N ILE A 643 -17.97 -16.78 -24.57
CA ILE A 643 -17.34 -16.45 -23.28
C ILE A 643 -17.90 -15.15 -22.68
N ARG A 644 -18.25 -14.16 -23.51
CA ARG A 644 -18.90 -12.93 -23.05
C ARG A 644 -20.31 -13.21 -22.55
N LEU A 645 -21.07 -14.04 -23.27
CA LEU A 645 -22.40 -14.46 -22.87
C LEU A 645 -22.35 -15.20 -21.53
N TYR A 646 -21.41 -16.13 -21.35
CA TYR A 646 -21.22 -16.84 -20.09
C TYR A 646 -21.05 -15.88 -18.91
N TYR A 647 -20.15 -14.89 -19.03
CA TYR A 647 -19.91 -13.93 -17.96
C TYR A 647 -21.07 -12.97 -17.68
N CYS A 648 -21.92 -12.68 -18.67
CA CYS A 648 -23.04 -11.76 -18.51
C CYS A 648 -24.38 -12.45 -18.22
N TRP A 649 -24.48 -13.76 -18.50
CA TRP A 649 -25.68 -14.56 -18.26
C TRP A 649 -25.79 -14.93 -16.79
N GLU A 650 -24.71 -15.44 -16.20
CA GLU A 650 -24.72 -15.99 -14.85
C GLU A 650 -25.09 -14.91 -13.82
N ILE A 651 -24.48 -13.72 -13.96
CA ILE A 651 -24.60 -12.59 -13.04
C ILE A 651 -24.57 -11.29 -13.83
N ALA A 652 -25.35 -10.30 -13.39
CA ALA A 652 -25.37 -8.99 -14.03
C ALA A 652 -23.96 -8.35 -14.02
N PRO A 653 -23.57 -7.60 -15.07
CA PRO A 653 -22.26 -6.92 -15.17
C PRO A 653 -21.91 -5.87 -14.08
N TRP A 654 -22.77 -5.72 -13.07
CA TRP A 654 -22.67 -4.78 -11.96
C TRP A 654 -23.03 -5.45 -10.62
N ASP A 655 -22.94 -6.78 -10.55
CA ASP A 655 -23.26 -7.55 -9.36
C ASP A 655 -22.14 -8.55 -9.02
N VAL A 656 -22.16 -9.02 -7.77
CA VAL A 656 -21.18 -9.98 -7.23
C VAL A 656 -21.81 -11.36 -7.08
N GLN A 657 -20.97 -12.41 -7.12
CA GLN A 657 -21.41 -13.77 -6.77
C GLN A 657 -21.87 -13.78 -5.32
N LYS A 658 -23.06 -14.35 -5.08
CA LYS A 658 -23.63 -14.49 -3.72
C LYS A 658 -22.89 -15.52 -2.90
#